data_AF-M5U321-F1
#
_entry.id   AF-M5U321-F1
#
_cell.length_a   1.000
_cell.length_b   1.000
_cell.length_c   1.000
_cell.angle_alpha   90.00
_cell.angle_beta   90.00
_cell.angle_gamma   90.00
#
_symmetry.space_group_name_H-M   'P 1'
#
loop_
_entity.id
_entity.type
_entity.pdbx_description
1 polymer ?
#
loop_
_entity_poly.entity_id
_entity_poly.type
_entity_poly.pdbx_seq_one_letter_code
_entity_poly.pdbx_strand_id
1 'polypeptide(L)'
;MTSPDSPKPNPFSSSNLNLSMALPSILGEEPRIDDEALFARDFDGHLVRVEKVTAAELDQTVTLTIDGTDVTVPLAVPKRDSQGKVLRDNDGTPIPRPTTIYDATSEAFVNQPGQVHPIPTLCHREHLPPVGVCRVCMVEVTEMTRRGTRSKLVPSCVQRVTDGMIVNTVSSDKDPDAAERVRRAASTVVELLMADHAPKTASAENSAPTNNELVEVANRLGVQSSRFQPRETSRGQDLSSQMIAVNHDECILCGRCSRGCSGIKLNDVIGRSGKGYETKIAFDLDDPMGQSSCVSCGECAVSCPTGALQFQPAFIQNQVRRVKDELAEDGNQGEIVTADELIKYELFSGIPYKFLQFNGAAVVRRTLQPGERLCTEGEYGSTAFVILRGEFEVFLSSARGAVRNRRADGIWGWLGGLKTVVESVGGKAHLSDLSGVAIGENQRIFVSAEDVILGEMTCLNRYPRSATVVAVEPAEVLEIKRNILYMLQRNETSREILDHVYRKRALQNQLMSLPILESLEDRDKERVANALRDRVDLISVDPGQVIFRQGDPADNYYITRLGFVKITQEFQGDERVLNYLAPGNAFGEIGLLGDLGKIFADELDYDIQPGTRTATCTALDHVELIRIRGKHFRGLVRQFPSIRATMIKTVGDLLKRDTQSRQQLQEVQAEDFLEQGLYLAQSLLVLDLERCTRCDECTKACADTHGGVTRLIRDGLRFDKFLVASSCRSCMDPYCLVGCPVDAIHRNGDSLEIAIEDYCIGCGLCADNCPYGNINMHGFPKQEVDEKGRLRTVYQTKRDGSRKPIVQQRATTCDLCTSIDGTPSCVYACPHDAAFRMTGPDLYKITSKK
;
A
#
# COMPACT_ATOMS: atom_id res chain seq x y z
N MET A 1 -13.06 -58.18 33.04
CA MET A 1 -11.97 -58.16 34.05
C MET A 1 -10.65 -58.12 33.28
N THR A 2 -9.74 -57.22 33.68
CA THR A 2 -8.26 -57.30 33.56
C THR A 2 -7.59 -57.75 32.24
N SER A 3 -6.83 -56.81 31.65
CA SER A 3 -5.53 -57.00 30.93
C SER A 3 -4.53 -57.88 31.71
N PRO A 4 -3.41 -58.39 31.14
CA PRO A 4 -2.60 -57.83 30.02
C PRO A 4 -2.28 -58.86 28.89
N ASP A 5 -1.33 -58.70 27.94
CA ASP A 5 -0.13 -57.84 27.84
C ASP A 5 0.26 -57.43 26.38
N SER A 6 1.54 -57.13 26.16
CA SER A 6 2.19 -56.40 25.07
C SER A 6 2.66 -57.20 23.84
N PRO A 7 2.79 -56.55 22.67
CA PRO A 7 3.69 -56.96 21.59
C PRO A 7 4.87 -55.98 21.34
N LYS A 8 5.85 -56.47 20.57
CA LYS A 8 7.25 -56.00 20.42
C LYS A 8 7.47 -54.85 19.38
N PRO A 9 8.68 -54.24 19.29
CA PRO A 9 8.85 -52.86 18.81
C PRO A 9 9.05 -52.70 17.30
N ASN A 10 8.78 -51.48 16.81
CA ASN A 10 8.98 -51.04 15.42
C ASN A 10 10.31 -50.26 15.28
N PRO A 11 11.23 -50.62 14.35
CA PRO A 11 12.59 -50.08 14.33
C PRO A 11 12.80 -48.96 13.30
N PHE A 12 12.52 -47.70 13.66
CA PHE A 12 13.06 -46.53 12.93
C PHE A 12 13.41 -45.40 13.91
N SER A 13 14.64 -45.44 14.44
CA SER A 13 15.24 -44.33 15.18
C SER A 13 16.10 -43.47 14.27
N SER A 14 15.85 -42.18 14.31
CA SER A 14 16.67 -41.05 13.82
C SER A 14 18.18 -41.31 13.63
N SER A 15 18.68 -40.99 12.43
CA SER A 15 20.07 -40.57 12.21
C SER A 15 20.15 -39.57 11.06
N ASN A 16 21.07 -38.61 11.16
CA ASN A 16 21.14 -37.42 10.29
C ASN A 16 21.35 -37.76 8.80
N LEU A 17 20.61 -37.07 7.93
CA LEU A 17 20.97 -36.87 6.52
C LEU A 17 20.67 -35.42 6.13
N ASN A 18 21.74 -34.65 5.93
CA ASN A 18 21.65 -33.36 5.24
C ASN A 18 21.18 -33.61 3.80
N LEU A 19 19.99 -33.11 3.46
CA LEU A 19 19.49 -33.09 2.09
C LEU A 19 19.30 -31.65 1.67
N SER A 20 20.36 -31.09 1.08
CA SER A 20 20.29 -29.87 0.29
C SER A 20 19.47 -30.14 -0.97
N MET A 21 18.14 -30.07 -0.86
CA MET A 21 17.27 -29.98 -2.02
C MET A 21 17.28 -28.55 -2.53
N ALA A 22 18.21 -28.28 -3.45
CA ALA A 22 18.06 -27.16 -4.36
C ALA A 22 16.73 -27.36 -5.13
N LEU A 23 15.77 -26.46 -4.91
CA LEU A 23 14.55 -26.42 -5.69
C LEU A 23 14.91 -26.05 -7.14
N PRO A 24 14.65 -26.91 -8.14
CA PRO A 24 14.81 -26.51 -9.53
C PRO A 24 13.77 -25.44 -9.86
N SER A 25 14.19 -24.41 -10.59
CA SER A 25 13.35 -23.30 -11.07
C SER A 25 12.37 -23.75 -12.17
N ILE A 26 11.45 -24.65 -11.83
CA ILE A 26 10.46 -25.24 -12.74
C ILE A 26 9.07 -25.14 -12.11
N LEU A 27 8.56 -23.91 -12.03
CA LEU A 27 7.14 -23.62 -12.10
C LEU A 27 6.95 -22.54 -13.16
N GLY A 28 6.82 -22.98 -14.41
CA GLY A 28 6.07 -22.18 -15.37
C GLY A 28 4.64 -22.02 -14.87
N GLU A 29 4.02 -20.89 -15.16
CA GLU A 29 2.66 -20.56 -14.69
C GLU A 29 1.70 -21.74 -14.91
N GLU A 30 1.18 -22.33 -13.83
CA GLU A 30 0.05 -23.26 -13.94
C GLU A 30 -1.13 -22.53 -14.61
N PRO A 31 -1.79 -23.12 -15.62
CA PRO A 31 -2.90 -22.48 -16.30
C PRO A 31 -4.10 -22.34 -15.35
N ARG A 32 -4.23 -21.15 -14.73
CA ARG A 32 -5.35 -20.84 -13.84
C ARG A 32 -6.57 -20.39 -14.65
N ILE A 33 -7.59 -21.24 -14.77
CA ILE A 33 -9.00 -20.90 -15.13
C ILE A 33 -9.23 -20.26 -16.52
N ASP A 34 -8.21 -19.73 -17.17
CA ASP A 34 -8.29 -18.85 -18.35
C ASP A 34 -8.25 -19.60 -19.71
N ASP A 35 -8.30 -20.94 -19.73
CA ASP A 35 -8.28 -21.71 -20.98
C ASP A 35 -9.53 -21.48 -21.86
N GLU A 36 -10.67 -21.05 -21.28
CA GLU A 36 -11.81 -20.54 -22.06
C GLU A 36 -11.56 -19.14 -22.65
N ALA A 37 -10.67 -18.33 -22.04
CA ALA A 37 -10.31 -17.00 -22.54
C ALA A 37 -9.30 -17.04 -23.70
N LEU A 38 -8.68 -18.19 -23.97
CA LEU A 38 -7.81 -18.40 -25.13
C LEU A 38 -8.55 -18.36 -26.48
N PHE A 39 -9.89 -18.37 -26.49
CA PHE A 39 -10.69 -18.40 -27.71
C PHE A 39 -11.80 -17.34 -27.72
N ALA A 40 -11.71 -16.40 -28.66
CA ALA A 40 -12.79 -15.49 -29.01
C ALA A 40 -13.68 -16.11 -30.10
N ARG A 41 -14.83 -15.48 -30.42
CA ARG A 41 -15.59 -15.77 -31.64
C ARG A 41 -15.46 -14.64 -32.66
N ASP A 42 -15.17 -14.99 -33.91
CA ASP A 42 -15.18 -14.04 -35.03
C ASP A 42 -16.61 -13.63 -35.42
N PHE A 43 -16.75 -12.81 -36.46
CA PHE A 43 -18.06 -12.37 -36.97
C PHE A 43 -18.91 -13.46 -37.65
N ASP A 44 -18.30 -14.58 -38.03
CA ASP A 44 -19.00 -15.74 -38.58
C ASP A 44 -19.24 -16.82 -37.49
N GLY A 45 -18.84 -16.55 -36.24
CA GLY A 45 -19.06 -17.38 -35.06
C GLY A 45 -17.99 -18.44 -34.80
N HIS A 46 -16.92 -18.49 -35.59
CA HIS A 46 -15.82 -19.46 -35.43
C HIS A 46 -14.98 -19.14 -34.19
N LEU A 47 -14.48 -20.17 -33.52
CA LEU A 47 -13.50 -20.02 -32.44
C LEU A 47 -12.15 -19.60 -33.03
N VAL A 48 -11.66 -18.43 -32.63
CA VAL A 48 -10.37 -17.88 -33.03
C VAL A 48 -9.49 -17.75 -31.79
N ARG A 49 -8.25 -18.23 -31.88
CA ARG A 49 -7.29 -18.11 -30.79
C ARG A 49 -6.97 -16.65 -30.54
N VAL A 50 -7.07 -16.19 -29.30
CA VAL A 50 -6.65 -14.85 -28.90
C VAL A 50 -5.13 -14.82 -28.88
N GLU A 51 -4.52 -13.99 -29.73
CA GLU A 51 -3.07 -13.78 -29.70
C GLU A 51 -2.66 -13.04 -28.43
N LYS A 52 -1.54 -13.47 -27.82
CA LYS A 52 -0.98 -12.79 -26.65
C LYS A 52 -0.48 -11.41 -27.08
N VAL A 53 -0.89 -10.39 -26.32
CA VAL A 53 -0.45 -9.01 -26.52
C VAL A 53 1.06 -8.89 -26.30
N THR A 54 1.74 -8.13 -27.15
CA THR A 54 3.20 -7.97 -27.11
C THR A 54 3.59 -6.59 -26.54
N ALA A 55 4.80 -6.47 -26.00
CA ALA A 55 5.30 -5.19 -25.50
C ALA A 55 5.33 -4.09 -26.58
N ALA A 56 5.55 -4.47 -27.85
CA ALA A 56 5.54 -3.55 -28.99
C ALA A 56 4.16 -2.97 -29.31
N GLU A 57 3.06 -3.50 -28.76
CA GLU A 57 1.71 -2.95 -28.92
C GLU A 57 1.41 -1.84 -27.89
N LEU A 58 2.28 -1.62 -26.89
CA LEU A 58 2.17 -0.51 -25.94
C LEU A 58 2.41 0.86 -26.61
N ASP A 59 3.26 0.89 -27.63
CA ASP A 59 3.61 2.10 -28.40
C ASP A 59 2.73 2.29 -29.65
N GLN A 60 1.78 1.38 -29.90
CA GLN A 60 0.86 1.44 -31.04
C GLN A 60 -0.47 2.04 -30.61
N THR A 61 -1.09 2.85 -31.47
CA THR A 61 -2.43 3.41 -31.26
C THR A 61 -3.38 2.93 -32.36
N VAL A 62 -4.68 2.90 -32.04
CA VAL A 62 -5.76 2.67 -33.00
C VAL A 62 -6.82 3.75 -32.86
N THR A 63 -7.50 4.07 -33.96
CA THR A 63 -8.63 5.00 -33.95
C THR A 63 -9.93 4.24 -34.14
N LEU A 64 -10.91 4.50 -33.27
CA LEU A 64 -12.24 3.92 -33.31
C LEU A 64 -13.30 4.99 -33.06
N THR A 65 -14.48 4.83 -33.65
CA THR A 65 -15.59 5.77 -33.48
C THR A 65 -16.55 5.23 -32.41
N ILE A 66 -16.66 5.91 -31.26
CA ILE A 66 -17.56 5.54 -30.16
C ILE A 66 -18.68 6.59 -30.06
N ASP A 67 -19.94 6.17 -30.17
CA ASP A 67 -21.13 7.05 -30.19
C ASP A 67 -20.96 8.24 -31.16
N GLY A 68 -20.35 7.98 -32.32
CA GLY A 68 -20.03 8.93 -33.38
C GLY A 68 -18.96 9.98 -33.04
N THR A 69 -18.15 9.75 -32.01
CA THR A 69 -16.94 10.51 -31.68
C THR A 69 -15.71 9.66 -32.02
N ASP A 70 -14.75 10.21 -32.77
CA ASP A 70 -13.50 9.51 -33.06
C ASP A 70 -12.56 9.60 -31.86
N VAL A 71 -12.11 8.44 -31.39
CA VAL A 71 -11.26 8.26 -30.22
C VAL A 71 -10.00 7.55 -30.66
N THR A 72 -8.83 8.06 -30.26
CA THR A 72 -7.54 7.41 -30.54
C THR A 72 -6.93 6.96 -29.22
N VAL A 73 -6.76 5.64 -29.07
CA VAL A 73 -6.32 4.99 -27.82
C VAL A 73 -5.11 4.11 -28.09
N PRO A 74 -4.24 3.84 -27.09
CA PRO A 74 -3.20 2.83 -27.22
C PRO A 74 -3.83 1.44 -27.45
N LEU A 75 -3.21 0.61 -28.29
CA LEU A 75 -3.70 -0.73 -28.65
C LEU A 75 -3.54 -1.73 -27.48
N ALA A 76 -2.51 -1.51 -26.66
CA ALA A 76 -2.30 -2.18 -25.39
C ALA A 76 -1.96 -1.16 -24.29
N VAL A 77 -2.36 -1.47 -23.06
CA VAL A 77 -1.99 -0.69 -21.87
C VAL A 77 -1.20 -1.58 -20.90
N PRO A 78 -0.33 -1.01 -20.05
CA PRO A 78 0.32 -1.78 -19.00
C PRO A 78 -0.70 -2.40 -18.05
N LYS A 79 -0.55 -3.70 -17.77
CA LYS A 79 -1.32 -4.39 -16.74
C LYS A 79 -0.98 -3.75 -15.39
N ARG A 80 -2.02 -3.46 -14.61
CA ARG A 80 -1.89 -2.90 -13.26
C ARG A 80 -2.31 -3.93 -12.22
N ASP A 81 -1.75 -3.82 -11.03
CA ASP A 81 -2.25 -4.52 -9.85
C ASP A 81 -3.50 -3.85 -9.28
N SER A 82 -3.98 -4.37 -8.15
CA SER A 82 -5.13 -3.85 -7.42
C SER A 82 -4.93 -2.45 -6.81
N GLN A 83 -3.70 -1.93 -6.83
CA GLN A 83 -3.32 -0.60 -6.34
C GLN A 83 -3.05 0.38 -7.49
N GLY A 84 -3.26 -0.04 -8.75
CA GLY A 84 -2.98 0.77 -9.94
C GLY A 84 -1.49 0.82 -10.33
N LYS A 85 -0.62 0.08 -9.63
CA LYS A 85 0.83 0.00 -9.90
C LYS A 85 1.05 -0.87 -11.14
N VAL A 86 1.92 -0.42 -12.04
CA VAL A 86 2.24 -1.17 -13.27
C VAL A 86 2.99 -2.46 -12.90
N LEU A 87 2.40 -3.59 -13.25
CA LEU A 87 3.04 -4.90 -13.13
C LEU A 87 4.12 -5.03 -14.20
N ARG A 88 5.27 -5.55 -13.78
CA ARG A 88 6.46 -5.77 -14.61
C ARG A 88 6.87 -7.23 -14.52
N ASP A 89 7.46 -7.75 -15.58
CA ASP A 89 8.09 -9.08 -15.57
C ASP A 89 9.44 -9.06 -14.84
N ASN A 90 10.12 -10.21 -14.80
CA ASN A 90 11.40 -10.38 -14.11
C ASN A 90 12.50 -9.45 -14.65
N ASP A 91 12.42 -9.11 -15.94
CA ASP A 91 13.33 -8.21 -16.66
C ASP A 91 12.93 -6.73 -16.47
N GLY A 92 11.87 -6.45 -15.71
CA GLY A 92 11.39 -5.11 -15.42
C GLY A 92 10.54 -4.48 -16.53
N THR A 93 10.20 -5.21 -17.59
CA THR A 93 9.36 -4.70 -18.69
C THR A 93 7.88 -4.67 -18.27
N PRO A 94 7.10 -3.61 -18.59
CA PRO A 94 5.67 -3.58 -18.29
C PRO A 94 4.93 -4.75 -18.96
N ILE A 95 4.21 -5.55 -18.17
CA ILE A 95 3.40 -6.65 -18.71
C ILE A 95 2.22 -6.04 -19.46
N PRO A 96 2.05 -6.24 -20.78
CA PRO A 96 0.97 -5.59 -21.52
C PRO A 96 -0.36 -6.33 -21.35
N ARG A 97 -1.47 -5.60 -21.41
CA ARG A 97 -2.82 -6.14 -21.59
C ARG A 97 -3.51 -5.45 -22.78
N PRO A 98 -4.47 -6.09 -23.47
CA PRO A 98 -5.19 -5.42 -24.54
C PRO A 98 -6.01 -4.26 -23.97
N THR A 99 -6.11 -3.19 -24.76
CA THR A 99 -7.11 -2.14 -24.54
C THR A 99 -8.47 -2.67 -24.98
N THR A 100 -9.47 -2.51 -24.11
CA THR A 100 -10.85 -2.97 -24.36
C THR A 100 -11.74 -1.81 -24.76
N ILE A 101 -12.91 -2.09 -25.35
CA ILE A 101 -13.90 -1.06 -25.67
C ILE A 101 -14.32 -0.30 -24.41
N TYR A 102 -14.37 -0.97 -23.26
CA TYR A 102 -14.68 -0.31 -21.98
C TYR A 102 -13.58 0.70 -21.57
N ASP A 103 -12.30 0.35 -21.73
CA ASP A 103 -11.19 1.27 -21.48
C ASP A 103 -11.29 2.50 -22.40
N ALA A 104 -11.48 2.29 -23.70
CA ALA A 104 -11.57 3.36 -24.69
C ALA A 104 -12.80 4.26 -24.51
N THR A 105 -13.92 3.70 -24.05
CA THR A 105 -15.12 4.49 -23.70
C THR A 105 -14.91 5.30 -22.43
N SER A 106 -14.12 4.79 -21.49
CA SER A 106 -13.73 5.54 -20.28
C SER A 106 -12.87 6.74 -20.65
N GLU A 107 -11.82 6.54 -21.46
CA GLU A 107 -10.95 7.61 -21.96
C GLU A 107 -11.70 8.69 -22.77
N ALA A 108 -12.74 8.30 -23.52
CA ALA A 108 -13.53 9.25 -24.31
C ALA A 108 -14.57 10.03 -23.50
N PHE A 109 -15.26 9.40 -22.54
CA PHE A 109 -16.48 9.93 -21.93
C PHE A 109 -16.46 10.06 -20.41
N VAL A 110 -15.38 9.66 -19.72
CA VAL A 110 -15.20 9.82 -18.27
C VAL A 110 -13.97 10.70 -18.06
N ASN A 111 -14.15 12.00 -18.31
CA ASN A 111 -13.09 13.01 -18.23
C ASN A 111 -13.13 13.80 -16.91
N GLN A 112 -14.12 13.55 -16.06
CA GLN A 112 -14.28 14.19 -14.76
C GLN A 112 -14.65 13.15 -13.69
N PRO A 113 -14.12 13.30 -12.47
CA PRO A 113 -14.48 12.44 -11.36
C PRO A 113 -15.99 12.40 -11.08
N GLY A 114 -16.51 11.21 -10.79
CA GLY A 114 -17.95 10.98 -10.56
C GLY A 114 -18.83 10.94 -11.82
N GLN A 115 -18.28 11.16 -13.02
CA GLN A 115 -19.04 11.05 -14.27
C GLN A 115 -19.46 9.60 -14.54
N VAL A 116 -20.76 9.38 -14.82
CA VAL A 116 -21.32 8.04 -15.00
C VAL A 116 -20.90 7.46 -16.36
N HIS A 117 -20.10 6.39 -16.34
CA HIS A 117 -19.61 5.73 -17.56
C HIS A 117 -20.77 5.29 -18.49
N PRO A 118 -20.73 5.57 -19.82
CA PRO A 118 -21.83 5.29 -20.75
C PRO A 118 -22.28 3.81 -20.80
N ILE A 119 -21.34 2.88 -20.65
CA ILE A 119 -21.65 1.43 -20.65
C ILE A 119 -21.82 0.93 -19.20
N PRO A 120 -22.97 0.33 -18.83
CA PRO A 120 -23.19 -0.23 -17.49
C PRO A 120 -22.41 -1.54 -17.27
N THR A 121 -21.99 -1.84 -16.04
CA THR A 121 -21.31 -3.12 -15.72
C THR A 121 -21.68 -3.63 -14.32
N LEU A 122 -21.53 -4.94 -14.08
CA LEU A 122 -21.68 -5.57 -12.76
C LEU A 122 -20.56 -6.54 -12.36
N CYS A 123 -19.84 -7.13 -13.31
CA CYS A 123 -18.71 -8.03 -13.01
C CYS A 123 -17.33 -7.39 -13.21
N HIS A 124 -17.27 -6.26 -13.91
CA HIS A 124 -16.03 -5.54 -14.18
C HIS A 124 -15.83 -4.42 -13.15
N ARG A 125 -14.56 -4.13 -12.84
CA ARG A 125 -14.04 -2.93 -12.17
C ARG A 125 -12.62 -2.74 -12.72
N GLU A 126 -12.15 -1.50 -12.79
CA GLU A 126 -10.86 -1.13 -13.39
C GLU A 126 -9.67 -1.92 -12.81
N HIS A 127 -9.60 -2.03 -11.48
CA HIS A 127 -8.55 -2.73 -10.72
C HIS A 127 -8.74 -4.27 -10.65
N LEU A 128 -9.65 -4.85 -11.44
CA LEU A 128 -9.87 -6.30 -11.51
C LEU A 128 -9.75 -6.81 -12.95
N PRO A 129 -9.04 -7.94 -13.19
CA PRO A 129 -8.99 -8.58 -14.51
C PRO A 129 -10.40 -8.78 -15.08
N PRO A 130 -10.69 -8.32 -16.30
CA PRO A 130 -12.04 -8.40 -16.87
C PRO A 130 -12.38 -9.83 -17.28
N VAL A 131 -13.64 -10.23 -17.06
CA VAL A 131 -14.11 -11.61 -17.30
C VAL A 131 -15.41 -11.69 -18.11
N GLY A 132 -16.09 -10.57 -18.39
CA GLY A 132 -17.31 -10.51 -19.21
C GLY A 132 -18.55 -11.27 -18.70
N VAL A 133 -18.47 -12.00 -17.58
CA VAL A 133 -19.48 -13.01 -17.19
C VAL A 133 -20.91 -12.48 -17.02
N CYS A 134 -21.10 -11.25 -16.53
CA CYS A 134 -22.45 -10.71 -16.31
C CYS A 134 -23.18 -10.26 -17.57
N ARG A 135 -22.49 -10.07 -18.71
CA ARG A 135 -23.04 -9.58 -19.99
C ARG A 135 -23.91 -8.30 -19.95
N VAL A 136 -23.88 -7.53 -18.85
CA VAL A 136 -24.52 -6.20 -18.77
C VAL A 136 -23.82 -5.15 -19.64
N CYS A 137 -22.50 -5.28 -19.82
CA CYS A 137 -21.66 -4.33 -20.56
C CYS A 137 -21.72 -4.50 -22.08
N MET A 138 -22.88 -4.85 -22.62
CA MET A 138 -23.04 -5.09 -24.05
C MET A 138 -23.01 -3.75 -24.80
N VAL A 139 -22.39 -3.78 -25.97
CA VAL A 139 -22.35 -2.71 -26.96
C VAL A 139 -22.56 -3.31 -28.34
N GLU A 140 -23.00 -2.51 -29.30
CA GLU A 140 -23.03 -2.92 -30.70
C GLU A 140 -21.72 -2.48 -31.36
N VAL A 141 -20.99 -3.45 -31.92
CA VAL A 141 -19.80 -3.21 -32.72
C VAL A 141 -20.14 -3.44 -34.17
N THR A 142 -19.84 -2.44 -35.00
CA THR A 142 -19.98 -2.47 -36.45
C THR A 142 -18.60 -2.40 -37.10
N GLU A 143 -18.30 -3.37 -37.97
CA GLU A 143 -17.06 -3.43 -38.75
C GLU A 143 -17.36 -3.51 -40.25
N MET A 144 -16.51 -2.88 -41.05
CA MET A 144 -16.61 -2.83 -42.50
C MET A 144 -15.79 -3.97 -43.12
N THR A 145 -16.46 -5.09 -43.42
CA THR A 145 -15.79 -6.28 -43.97
C THR A 145 -15.79 -6.28 -45.51
N ARG A 146 -14.98 -7.15 -46.14
CA ARG A 146 -15.02 -7.40 -47.60
C ARG A 146 -16.38 -7.89 -48.12
N ARG A 147 -17.30 -8.30 -47.23
CA ARG A 147 -18.67 -8.73 -47.56
C ARG A 147 -19.73 -7.67 -47.20
N GLY A 148 -19.31 -6.46 -46.86
CA GLY A 148 -20.16 -5.36 -46.41
C GLY A 148 -20.11 -5.14 -44.89
N THR A 149 -20.89 -4.16 -44.45
CA THR A 149 -21.06 -3.77 -43.05
C THR A 149 -21.70 -4.91 -42.24
N ARG A 150 -21.10 -5.28 -41.11
CA ARG A 150 -21.63 -6.28 -40.18
C ARG A 150 -21.62 -5.72 -38.76
N SER A 151 -22.76 -5.84 -38.09
CA SER A 151 -22.96 -5.39 -36.70
C SER A 151 -23.20 -6.60 -35.79
N LYS A 152 -22.61 -6.60 -34.59
CA LYS A 152 -22.79 -7.64 -33.57
C LYS A 152 -22.82 -7.03 -32.17
N LEU A 153 -23.57 -7.65 -31.26
CA LEU A 153 -23.51 -7.31 -29.84
C LEU A 153 -22.37 -8.05 -29.15
N VAL A 154 -21.52 -7.33 -28.41
CA VAL A 154 -20.35 -7.88 -27.69
C VAL A 154 -20.16 -7.24 -26.31
N PRO A 155 -19.54 -7.97 -25.36
CA PRO A 155 -19.19 -7.42 -24.04
C PRO A 155 -17.99 -6.47 -24.12
N SER A 156 -18.20 -5.18 -23.92
CA SER A 156 -17.16 -4.15 -24.04
C SER A 156 -15.95 -4.36 -23.13
N CYS A 157 -16.12 -4.92 -21.93
CA CYS A 157 -15.04 -5.06 -20.95
C CYS A 157 -14.01 -6.15 -21.25
N VAL A 158 -14.27 -7.04 -22.23
CA VAL A 158 -13.30 -8.05 -22.70
C VAL A 158 -13.04 -7.97 -24.20
N GLN A 159 -13.85 -7.22 -24.95
CA GLN A 159 -13.65 -7.02 -26.38
C GLN A 159 -12.49 -6.06 -26.61
N ARG A 160 -11.39 -6.57 -27.19
CA ARG A 160 -10.24 -5.77 -27.66
C ARG A 160 -10.69 -4.78 -28.75
N VAL A 161 -10.16 -3.56 -28.70
CA VAL A 161 -10.35 -2.54 -29.76
C VAL A 161 -9.56 -2.89 -31.03
N THR A 162 -10.07 -2.48 -32.19
CA THR A 162 -9.36 -2.54 -33.47
C THR A 162 -9.51 -1.21 -34.21
N ASP A 163 -8.58 -0.94 -35.13
CA ASP A 163 -8.63 0.26 -35.97
C ASP A 163 -9.88 0.26 -36.87
N GLY A 164 -10.52 1.43 -37.02
CA GLY A 164 -11.74 1.61 -37.79
C GLY A 164 -13.00 0.96 -37.19
N MET A 165 -12.95 0.49 -35.94
CA MET A 165 -14.12 -0.08 -35.25
C MET A 165 -15.16 1.03 -34.97
N ILE A 166 -16.44 0.74 -35.21
CA ILE A 166 -17.55 1.63 -34.82
C ILE A 166 -18.30 0.98 -33.65
N VAL A 167 -18.46 1.71 -32.55
CA VAL A 167 -19.09 1.25 -31.30
C VAL A 167 -20.30 2.14 -30.98
N ASN A 168 -21.45 1.53 -30.73
CA ASN A 168 -22.63 2.19 -30.18
C ASN A 168 -22.94 1.65 -28.78
N THR A 169 -23.10 2.56 -27.81
CA THR A 169 -23.49 2.26 -26.42
C THR A 169 -25.01 2.39 -26.21
N VAL A 170 -25.49 2.16 -24.98
CA VAL A 170 -26.88 2.45 -24.58
C VAL A 170 -27.26 3.93 -24.63
N SER A 171 -26.30 4.81 -24.91
CA SER A 171 -26.43 6.27 -24.91
C SER A 171 -26.04 6.92 -26.26
N SER A 172 -25.89 6.15 -27.34
CA SER A 172 -25.59 6.71 -28.67
C SER A 172 -26.74 7.56 -29.22
N ASP A 173 -26.55 8.88 -29.25
CA ASP A 173 -27.46 9.82 -29.95
C ASP A 173 -27.27 9.77 -31.47
N LYS A 174 -26.19 9.17 -31.96
CA LYS A 174 -25.78 9.17 -33.38
C LYS A 174 -26.40 8.01 -34.17
N ASP A 175 -26.65 6.89 -33.51
CA ASP A 175 -27.40 5.76 -34.04
C ASP A 175 -28.43 5.29 -32.98
N PRO A 176 -29.62 5.94 -32.92
CA PRO A 176 -30.66 5.60 -31.95
C PRO A 176 -31.18 4.17 -32.10
N ASP A 177 -31.16 3.61 -33.31
CA ASP A 177 -31.61 2.24 -33.57
C ASP A 177 -30.60 1.23 -33.00
N ALA A 178 -29.29 1.49 -33.11
CA ALA A 178 -28.25 0.72 -32.41
C ALA A 178 -28.37 0.88 -30.90
N ALA A 179 -28.51 2.11 -30.39
CA ALA A 179 -28.66 2.37 -28.96
C ALA A 179 -29.84 1.58 -28.35
N GLU A 180 -30.97 1.49 -29.07
CA GLU A 180 -32.13 0.71 -28.63
C GLU A 180 -31.90 -0.80 -28.72
N ARG A 181 -31.19 -1.32 -29.75
CA ARG A 181 -30.77 -2.74 -29.78
C ARG A 181 -29.89 -3.09 -28.58
N VAL A 182 -28.92 -2.23 -28.25
CA VAL A 182 -28.01 -2.40 -27.11
C VAL A 182 -28.77 -2.30 -25.79
N ARG A 183 -29.62 -1.29 -25.62
CA ARG A 183 -30.47 -1.10 -24.43
C ARG A 183 -31.36 -2.30 -24.18
N ARG A 184 -32.07 -2.79 -25.21
CA ARG A 184 -32.93 -3.96 -25.13
C ARG A 184 -32.17 -5.23 -24.71
N ALA A 185 -30.95 -5.42 -25.22
CA ALA A 185 -30.11 -6.54 -24.83
C ALA A 185 -29.65 -6.43 -23.36
N ALA A 186 -29.16 -5.27 -22.95
CA ALA A 186 -28.73 -5.01 -21.58
C ALA A 186 -29.89 -5.15 -20.57
N SER A 187 -31.05 -4.55 -20.86
CA SER A 187 -32.26 -4.67 -20.04
C SER A 187 -32.74 -6.12 -19.93
N THR A 188 -32.71 -6.90 -21.01
CA THR A 188 -33.10 -8.33 -20.96
C THR A 188 -32.17 -9.14 -20.04
N VAL A 189 -30.86 -8.89 -20.10
CA VAL A 189 -29.88 -9.53 -19.18
C VAL A 189 -30.12 -9.10 -17.74
N VAL A 190 -30.40 -7.82 -17.48
CA VAL A 190 -30.68 -7.31 -16.14
C VAL A 190 -32.02 -7.83 -15.59
N GLU A 191 -33.06 -7.98 -16.42
CA GLU A 191 -34.30 -8.63 -16.03
C GLU A 191 -34.08 -10.10 -15.61
N LEU A 192 -33.26 -10.86 -16.34
CA LEU A 192 -32.91 -12.24 -15.96
C LEU A 192 -32.15 -12.27 -14.62
N LEU A 193 -31.19 -11.38 -14.42
CA LEU A 193 -30.46 -11.27 -13.14
C LEU A 193 -31.37 -10.85 -11.99
N MET A 194 -32.32 -9.94 -12.23
CA MET A 194 -33.30 -9.50 -11.23
C MET A 194 -34.27 -10.61 -10.84
N ALA A 195 -34.67 -11.50 -11.77
CA ALA A 195 -35.56 -12.62 -11.45
C ALA A 195 -34.95 -13.57 -10.39
N ASP A 196 -33.66 -13.88 -10.52
CA ASP A 196 -33.01 -14.89 -9.68
C ASP A 196 -32.23 -14.32 -8.48
N HIS A 197 -31.89 -13.03 -8.51
CA HIS A 197 -30.92 -12.43 -7.58
C HIS A 197 -31.33 -11.09 -6.96
N ALA A 198 -32.49 -10.51 -7.30
CA ALA A 198 -32.97 -9.31 -6.63
C ALA A 198 -33.30 -9.59 -5.15
N PRO A 199 -33.03 -8.65 -4.23
CA PRO A 199 -33.58 -8.72 -2.88
C PRO A 199 -35.10 -8.78 -2.92
N LYS A 200 -35.74 -9.63 -2.10
CA LYS A 200 -37.21 -9.74 -2.03
C LYS A 200 -37.91 -8.45 -1.58
N THR A 201 -37.15 -7.51 -1.02
CA THR A 201 -37.58 -6.17 -0.58
C THR A 201 -37.30 -5.06 -1.61
N ALA A 202 -36.72 -5.38 -2.77
CA ALA A 202 -36.45 -4.42 -3.84
C ALA A 202 -37.72 -4.16 -4.68
N SER A 203 -38.69 -3.46 -4.09
CA SER A 203 -39.76 -2.75 -4.82
C SER A 203 -39.39 -1.27 -4.98
N ALA A 204 -39.89 -0.64 -6.05
CA ALA A 204 -39.53 0.71 -6.47
C ALA A 204 -40.01 1.86 -5.56
N GLU A 205 -40.52 1.56 -4.36
CA GLU A 205 -41.09 2.55 -3.42
C GLU A 205 -40.07 3.05 -2.38
N ASN A 206 -38.92 2.39 -2.23
CA ASN A 206 -37.87 2.82 -1.31
C ASN A 206 -36.82 3.70 -2.02
N SER A 207 -37.02 5.02 -1.95
CA SER A 207 -36.10 6.05 -2.47
C SER A 207 -34.82 6.26 -1.63
N ALA A 208 -34.44 5.28 -0.81
CA ALA A 208 -33.17 5.25 -0.10
C ALA A 208 -32.04 4.71 -1.01
N PRO A 209 -30.76 5.12 -0.84
CA PRO A 209 -29.65 4.56 -1.60
C PRO A 209 -29.56 3.03 -1.43
N THR A 210 -29.87 2.29 -2.48
CA THR A 210 -29.75 0.83 -2.46
C THR A 210 -28.29 0.45 -2.67
N ASN A 211 -27.65 -0.14 -1.67
CA ASN A 211 -26.27 -0.62 -1.69
C ASN A 211 -26.08 -1.89 -2.57
N ASN A 212 -26.59 -1.84 -3.80
CA ASN A 212 -26.76 -2.94 -4.73
C ASN A 212 -26.71 -2.41 -6.18
N GLU A 213 -25.54 -2.53 -6.81
CA GLU A 213 -25.25 -2.09 -8.18
C GLU A 213 -26.23 -2.70 -9.21
N LEU A 214 -26.78 -3.91 -8.98
CA LEU A 214 -27.77 -4.51 -9.88
C LEU A 214 -29.08 -3.70 -9.91
N VAL A 215 -29.52 -3.18 -8.77
CA VAL A 215 -30.73 -2.33 -8.67
C VAL A 215 -30.48 -0.95 -9.28
N GLU A 216 -29.30 -0.37 -9.05
CA GLU A 216 -28.89 0.90 -9.68
C GLU A 216 -28.84 0.79 -11.21
N VAL A 217 -28.26 -0.29 -11.74
CA VAL A 217 -28.24 -0.57 -13.19
C VAL A 217 -29.65 -0.83 -13.74
N ALA A 218 -30.51 -1.54 -13.00
CA ALA A 218 -31.90 -1.76 -13.39
C ALA A 218 -32.66 -0.42 -13.51
N ASN A 219 -32.56 0.45 -12.50
CA ASN A 219 -33.13 1.78 -12.51
C ASN A 219 -32.60 2.63 -13.68
N ARG A 220 -31.28 2.62 -13.93
CA ARG A 220 -30.63 3.31 -15.06
C ARG A 220 -31.17 2.86 -16.43
N LEU A 221 -31.55 1.59 -16.57
CA LEU A 221 -32.08 1.01 -17.80
C LEU A 221 -33.63 1.02 -17.87
N GLY A 222 -34.31 1.62 -16.89
CA GLY A 222 -35.77 1.67 -16.82
C GLY A 222 -36.43 0.33 -16.45
N VAL A 223 -35.67 -0.64 -15.93
CA VAL A 223 -36.14 -1.97 -15.54
C VAL A 223 -36.70 -1.92 -14.12
N GLN A 224 -38.01 -1.76 -14.01
CA GLN A 224 -38.74 -1.71 -12.72
C GLN A 224 -38.93 -3.11 -12.09
N SER A 225 -39.13 -4.14 -12.92
CA SER A 225 -39.32 -5.53 -12.50
C SER A 225 -38.93 -6.48 -13.64
N SER A 226 -38.71 -7.75 -13.31
CA SER A 226 -38.46 -8.78 -14.32
C SER A 226 -39.77 -9.35 -14.88
N ARG A 227 -39.82 -9.57 -16.19
CA ARG A 227 -40.89 -10.36 -16.83
C ARG A 227 -40.71 -11.87 -16.70
N PHE A 228 -39.57 -12.33 -16.20
CA PHE A 228 -39.23 -13.75 -16.07
C PHE A 228 -39.63 -14.29 -14.69
N GLN A 229 -39.92 -15.59 -14.61
CA GLN A 229 -40.24 -16.23 -13.34
C GLN A 229 -38.98 -16.34 -12.45
N PRO A 230 -39.06 -16.04 -11.14
CA PRO A 230 -37.97 -16.27 -10.21
C PRO A 230 -37.65 -17.77 -10.06
N ARG A 231 -36.37 -18.10 -9.87
CA ARG A 231 -35.95 -19.44 -9.42
C ARG A 231 -36.64 -19.87 -8.12
N GLU A 232 -37.20 -21.09 -8.13
CA GLU A 232 -37.90 -21.69 -6.98
C GLU A 232 -36.96 -22.24 -5.90
N THR A 233 -35.76 -22.70 -6.29
CA THR A 233 -34.77 -23.23 -5.33
C THR A 233 -34.11 -22.11 -4.54
N SER A 234 -33.62 -22.42 -3.34
CA SER A 234 -32.70 -21.55 -2.60
C SER A 234 -31.28 -22.15 -2.60
N ARG A 235 -30.26 -21.30 -2.65
CA ARG A 235 -28.84 -21.65 -2.44
C ARG A 235 -28.39 -21.47 -0.99
N GLY A 236 -29.30 -21.04 -0.11
CA GLY A 236 -29.06 -20.86 1.32
C GLY A 236 -28.33 -19.58 1.69
N GLN A 237 -28.11 -19.43 2.99
CA GLN A 237 -27.41 -18.32 3.62
C GLN A 237 -26.39 -18.87 4.62
N ASP A 238 -25.30 -18.12 4.82
CA ASP A 238 -24.29 -18.40 5.82
C ASP A 238 -24.03 -17.15 6.66
N LEU A 239 -24.27 -17.28 7.97
CA LEU A 239 -24.12 -16.24 8.98
C LEU A 239 -23.04 -16.61 10.02
N SER A 240 -22.19 -17.62 9.71
CA SER A 240 -21.18 -18.15 10.63
C SER A 240 -20.01 -17.19 10.88
N SER A 241 -19.69 -16.31 9.94
CA SER A 241 -18.72 -15.23 10.16
C SER A 241 -19.34 -14.11 10.97
N GLN A 242 -18.68 -13.70 12.06
CA GLN A 242 -19.09 -12.56 12.89
C GLN A 242 -19.11 -11.22 12.13
N MET A 243 -18.39 -11.15 11.00
CA MET A 243 -18.14 -9.91 10.26
C MET A 243 -18.93 -9.83 8.95
N ILE A 244 -19.14 -10.96 8.26
CA ILE A 244 -19.76 -11.00 6.93
C ILE A 244 -20.97 -11.95 6.94
N ALA A 245 -22.11 -11.45 6.48
CA ALA A 245 -23.27 -12.26 6.15
C ALA A 245 -23.22 -12.62 4.65
N VAL A 246 -23.43 -13.91 4.34
CA VAL A 246 -23.47 -14.44 2.99
C VAL A 246 -24.89 -14.82 2.63
N ASN A 247 -25.45 -14.21 1.59
CA ASN A 247 -26.72 -14.62 0.99
C ASN A 247 -26.47 -15.18 -0.41
N HIS A 248 -26.42 -16.51 -0.56
CA HIS A 248 -26.14 -17.10 -1.86
C HIS A 248 -27.28 -16.89 -2.86
N ASP A 249 -28.53 -16.63 -2.41
CA ASP A 249 -29.64 -16.38 -3.34
C ASP A 249 -29.40 -15.13 -4.20
N GLU A 250 -28.93 -14.03 -3.61
CA GLU A 250 -28.59 -12.78 -4.29
C GLU A 250 -27.28 -12.83 -5.11
N CYS A 251 -26.61 -13.98 -5.18
CA CYS A 251 -25.31 -14.10 -5.84
C CYS A 251 -25.43 -14.30 -7.35
N ILE A 252 -25.14 -13.24 -8.12
CA ILE A 252 -25.03 -13.25 -9.59
C ILE A 252 -23.80 -14.00 -10.14
N LEU A 253 -23.06 -14.74 -9.29
CA LEU A 253 -21.84 -15.49 -9.61
C LEU A 253 -20.73 -14.71 -10.34
N CYS A 254 -20.71 -13.38 -10.26
CA CYS A 254 -19.80 -12.48 -10.99
C CYS A 254 -18.29 -12.67 -10.72
N GLY A 255 -17.93 -13.45 -9.69
CA GLY A 255 -16.54 -13.73 -9.34
C GLY A 255 -15.72 -12.51 -8.88
N ARG A 256 -16.34 -11.35 -8.61
CA ARG A 256 -15.62 -10.20 -8.04
C ARG A 256 -15.09 -10.52 -6.64
N CYS A 257 -15.86 -11.21 -5.81
CA CYS A 257 -15.42 -11.66 -4.47
C CYS A 257 -14.22 -12.60 -4.51
N SER A 258 -14.21 -13.57 -5.44
CA SER A 258 -13.09 -14.50 -5.64
C SER A 258 -11.84 -13.78 -6.13
N ARG A 259 -11.96 -12.93 -7.17
CA ARG A 259 -10.84 -12.10 -7.67
C ARG A 259 -10.33 -11.07 -6.64
N GLY A 260 -11.19 -10.59 -5.74
CA GLY A 260 -10.79 -9.75 -4.61
C GLY A 260 -10.01 -10.55 -3.56
N CYS A 261 -10.49 -11.74 -3.21
CA CYS A 261 -9.84 -12.63 -2.25
C CYS A 261 -8.44 -13.07 -2.70
N SER A 262 -8.30 -13.46 -3.97
CA SER A 262 -7.04 -13.87 -4.59
C SER A 262 -6.20 -12.69 -5.07
N GLY A 263 -6.65 -11.96 -6.09
CA GLY A 263 -5.86 -10.93 -6.78
C GLY A 263 -5.66 -9.61 -6.03
N ILE A 264 -6.48 -9.27 -5.03
CA ILE A 264 -6.29 -8.06 -4.20
C ILE A 264 -5.66 -8.39 -2.85
N LYS A 265 -6.10 -9.48 -2.20
CA LYS A 265 -5.71 -9.80 -0.81
C LYS A 265 -4.87 -11.07 -0.64
N LEU A 266 -4.61 -11.84 -1.69
CA LEU A 266 -3.73 -13.02 -1.70
C LEU A 266 -4.09 -14.07 -0.62
N ASN A 267 -5.37 -14.25 -0.31
CA ASN A 267 -5.84 -15.27 0.66
C ASN A 267 -6.37 -16.55 -0.01
N ASP A 268 -6.78 -16.49 -1.28
CA ASP A 268 -7.26 -17.62 -2.10
C ASP A 268 -8.41 -18.50 -1.52
N VAL A 269 -9.17 -18.00 -0.54
CA VAL A 269 -10.24 -18.73 0.17
C VAL A 269 -11.52 -18.98 -0.65
N ILE A 270 -11.85 -18.10 -1.60
CA ILE A 270 -13.18 -18.06 -2.25
C ILE A 270 -13.17 -18.72 -3.63
N GLY A 271 -13.81 -19.88 -3.73
CA GLY A 271 -14.03 -20.63 -4.97
C GLY A 271 -15.50 -20.66 -5.42
N ARG A 272 -15.84 -21.68 -6.22
CA ARG A 272 -17.22 -22.03 -6.63
C ARG A 272 -17.47 -23.52 -6.38
N SER A 273 -18.69 -23.87 -5.98
CA SER A 273 -19.14 -25.25 -5.78
C SER A 273 -20.57 -25.44 -6.34
N GLY A 274 -20.99 -26.69 -6.50
CA GLY A 274 -22.30 -27.07 -7.05
C GLY A 274 -22.35 -27.15 -8.59
N LYS A 275 -23.54 -27.47 -9.13
CA LYS A 275 -23.83 -27.53 -10.58
C LYS A 275 -25.21 -26.95 -10.87
N GLY A 276 -25.39 -26.35 -12.05
CA GLY A 276 -26.68 -25.78 -12.46
C GLY A 276 -27.19 -24.75 -11.44
N TYR A 277 -28.46 -24.86 -11.02
CA TYR A 277 -29.05 -23.97 -10.02
C TYR A 277 -28.46 -24.10 -8.60
N GLU A 278 -27.73 -25.17 -8.29
CA GLU A 278 -27.01 -25.32 -7.02
C GLU A 278 -25.66 -24.58 -7.01
N THR A 279 -25.25 -23.98 -8.14
CA THR A 279 -23.95 -23.29 -8.23
C THR A 279 -23.91 -22.06 -7.32
N LYS A 280 -22.99 -22.08 -6.36
CA LYS A 280 -22.73 -21.02 -5.38
C LYS A 280 -21.24 -20.71 -5.28
N ILE A 281 -20.90 -19.59 -4.64
CA ILE A 281 -19.55 -19.38 -4.11
C ILE A 281 -19.33 -20.29 -2.89
N ALA A 282 -18.09 -20.72 -2.71
CA ALA A 282 -17.67 -21.63 -1.63
C ALA A 282 -16.43 -21.08 -0.92
N PHE A 283 -16.23 -21.46 0.34
CA PHE A 283 -15.04 -21.12 1.14
C PHE A 283 -14.27 -22.40 1.42
N ASP A 284 -12.95 -22.41 1.17
CA ASP A 284 -12.10 -23.61 1.20
C ASP A 284 -12.77 -24.82 0.49
N LEU A 285 -13.19 -25.83 1.26
CA LEU A 285 -13.84 -27.06 0.79
C LEU A 285 -15.38 -27.01 0.91
N ASP A 286 -15.96 -25.84 0.66
CA ASP A 286 -17.38 -25.50 0.88
C ASP A 286 -17.80 -25.47 2.36
N ASP A 287 -16.84 -25.15 3.23
CA ASP A 287 -17.06 -24.88 4.65
C ASP A 287 -17.83 -23.56 4.86
N PRO A 288 -18.58 -23.40 5.97
CA PRO A 288 -19.11 -22.09 6.37
C PRO A 288 -17.96 -21.08 6.57
N MET A 289 -18.14 -19.82 6.15
CA MET A 289 -17.09 -18.80 6.14
C MET A 289 -16.41 -18.64 7.50
N GLY A 290 -17.18 -18.64 8.60
CA GLY A 290 -16.64 -18.53 9.96
C GLY A 290 -15.90 -19.77 10.47
N GLN A 291 -15.85 -20.85 9.68
CA GLN A 291 -15.09 -22.08 9.95
C GLN A 291 -13.96 -22.31 8.93
N SER A 292 -13.97 -21.58 7.81
CA SER A 292 -12.91 -21.55 6.80
C SER A 292 -11.65 -20.77 7.24
N SER A 293 -10.62 -20.79 6.41
CA SER A 293 -9.39 -19.98 6.48
C SER A 293 -9.62 -18.46 6.31
N CYS A 294 -10.86 -18.01 6.11
CA CYS A 294 -11.21 -16.60 5.90
C CYS A 294 -10.77 -15.69 7.07
N VAL A 295 -9.70 -14.93 6.85
CA VAL A 295 -9.20 -13.88 7.75
C VAL A 295 -10.13 -12.66 7.89
N SER A 296 -11.35 -12.70 7.37
CA SER A 296 -12.37 -11.65 7.53
C SER A 296 -11.86 -10.24 7.18
N CYS A 297 -11.18 -10.10 6.03
CA CYS A 297 -10.61 -8.82 5.56
C CYS A 297 -11.61 -7.89 4.86
N GLY A 298 -12.88 -8.29 4.68
CA GLY A 298 -13.96 -7.47 4.13
C GLY A 298 -13.97 -7.25 2.61
N GLU A 299 -12.86 -7.49 1.90
CA GLU A 299 -12.74 -7.22 0.46
C GLU A 299 -13.85 -7.86 -0.38
N CYS A 300 -14.21 -9.11 -0.06
CA CYS A 300 -15.24 -9.84 -0.79
C CYS A 300 -16.63 -9.18 -0.68
N ALA A 301 -16.94 -8.50 0.42
CA ALA A 301 -18.15 -7.71 0.60
C ALA A 301 -18.06 -6.36 -0.13
N VAL A 302 -16.94 -5.63 0.00
CA VAL A 302 -16.68 -4.34 -0.70
C VAL A 302 -16.75 -4.47 -2.22
N SER A 303 -16.25 -5.60 -2.75
CA SER A 303 -16.27 -5.92 -4.17
C SER A 303 -17.59 -6.56 -4.66
N CYS A 304 -18.53 -6.88 -3.76
CA CYS A 304 -19.79 -7.54 -4.14
C CYS A 304 -20.82 -6.53 -4.73
N PRO A 305 -21.28 -6.71 -5.99
CA PRO A 305 -22.22 -5.79 -6.65
C PRO A 305 -23.67 -5.94 -6.17
N THR A 306 -24.01 -7.01 -5.44
CA THR A 306 -25.37 -7.26 -4.92
C THR A 306 -25.35 -7.34 -3.39
N GLY A 307 -26.46 -7.72 -2.76
CA GLY A 307 -26.48 -8.01 -1.32
C GLY A 307 -25.97 -9.41 -0.95
N ALA A 308 -25.34 -10.15 -1.87
CA ALA A 308 -24.86 -11.52 -1.60
C ALA A 308 -23.74 -11.63 -0.55
N LEU A 309 -22.97 -10.55 -0.36
CA LEU A 309 -21.96 -10.42 0.69
C LEU A 309 -22.12 -9.02 1.30
N GLN A 310 -22.46 -8.98 2.59
CA GLN A 310 -22.70 -7.76 3.36
C GLN A 310 -21.99 -7.85 4.72
N PHE A 311 -21.66 -6.69 5.30
CA PHE A 311 -21.16 -6.64 6.67
C PHE A 311 -22.30 -6.87 7.67
N GLN A 312 -22.03 -7.66 8.71
CA GLN A 312 -22.99 -7.90 9.78
C GLN A 312 -23.35 -6.58 10.49
N PRO A 313 -24.64 -6.22 10.66
CA PRO A 313 -25.03 -5.00 11.37
C PRO A 313 -24.47 -4.93 12.80
N ALA A 314 -24.40 -6.07 13.50
CA ALA A 314 -23.83 -6.17 14.84
C ALA A 314 -22.33 -5.84 14.87
N PHE A 315 -21.57 -6.22 13.83
CA PHE A 315 -20.14 -5.87 13.72
C PHE A 315 -19.96 -4.34 13.63
N ILE A 316 -20.72 -3.69 12.74
CA ILE A 316 -20.66 -2.23 12.54
C ILE A 316 -21.06 -1.50 13.83
N GLN A 317 -22.13 -1.94 14.49
CA GLN A 317 -22.59 -1.37 15.76
C GLN A 317 -21.55 -1.48 16.87
N ASN A 318 -20.87 -2.62 16.99
CA ASN A 318 -19.79 -2.81 17.98
C ASN A 318 -18.58 -1.92 17.69
N GLN A 319 -18.20 -1.77 16.41
CA GLN A 319 -17.10 -0.89 15.99
C GLN A 319 -17.41 0.58 16.31
N VAL A 320 -18.64 1.05 16.01
CA VAL A 320 -19.10 2.41 16.34
C VAL A 320 -19.16 2.62 17.86
N ARG A 321 -19.62 1.63 18.64
CA ARG A 321 -19.65 1.75 20.11
C ARG A 321 -18.24 1.93 20.67
N ARG A 322 -17.31 1.08 20.26
CA ARG A 322 -15.91 1.15 20.70
C ARG A 322 -15.29 2.53 20.46
N VAL A 323 -15.47 3.12 19.27
CA VAL A 323 -14.89 4.44 18.98
C VAL A 323 -15.58 5.56 19.77
N LYS A 324 -16.86 5.41 20.13
CA LYS A 324 -17.51 6.34 21.08
C LYS A 324 -16.96 6.20 22.49
N ASP A 325 -16.65 4.98 22.91
CA ASP A 325 -16.02 4.69 24.20
C ASP A 325 -14.59 5.30 24.23
N GLU A 326 -13.77 5.07 23.18
CA GLU A 326 -12.43 5.67 22.96
C GLU A 326 -12.48 7.22 23.02
N LEU A 327 -13.38 7.87 22.25
CA LEU A 327 -13.52 9.34 22.24
C LEU A 327 -13.93 9.93 23.60
N ALA A 328 -14.71 9.19 24.38
CA ALA A 328 -15.15 9.61 25.71
C ALA A 328 -14.02 9.50 26.75
N GLU A 329 -13.14 8.50 26.64
CA GLU A 329 -11.96 8.34 27.49
C GLU A 329 -10.91 9.43 27.23
N ASP A 330 -10.67 9.77 25.95
CA ASP A 330 -9.75 10.84 25.53
C ASP A 330 -10.27 12.27 25.83
N GLY A 331 -11.52 12.42 26.28
CA GLY A 331 -12.19 13.72 26.48
C GLY A 331 -12.42 14.51 25.18
N ASN A 332 -12.36 13.83 24.03
CA ASN A 332 -12.30 14.44 22.71
C ASN A 332 -13.72 14.58 22.14
N GLN A 333 -14.19 15.81 21.88
CA GLN A 333 -15.59 16.11 21.50
C GLN A 333 -15.92 15.79 20.02
N GLY A 334 -15.32 14.73 19.47
CA GLY A 334 -15.48 14.34 18.08
C GLY A 334 -16.82 13.67 17.76
N GLU A 335 -17.37 13.95 16.58
CA GLU A 335 -18.56 13.29 16.04
C GLU A 335 -18.17 12.24 15.00
N ILE A 336 -18.63 10.99 15.15
CA ILE A 336 -18.39 9.94 14.14
C ILE A 336 -19.18 10.24 12.88
N VAL A 337 -18.50 10.36 11.74
CA VAL A 337 -19.12 10.70 10.44
C VAL A 337 -19.55 9.43 9.71
N THR A 338 -20.85 9.34 9.40
CA THR A 338 -21.45 8.12 8.84
C THR A 338 -21.14 7.94 7.35
N ALA A 339 -21.26 6.71 6.83
CA ALA A 339 -21.08 6.45 5.40
C ALA A 339 -22.03 7.28 4.50
N ASP A 340 -23.29 7.43 4.91
CA ASP A 340 -24.32 8.28 4.26
C ASP A 340 -23.98 9.79 4.25
N GLU A 341 -23.03 10.20 5.09
CA GLU A 341 -22.54 11.56 5.18
C GLU A 341 -21.22 11.73 4.43
N LEU A 342 -20.30 10.76 4.54
CA LEU A 342 -19.03 10.73 3.81
C LEU A 342 -19.24 10.80 2.29
N ILE A 343 -20.22 10.07 1.73
CA ILE A 343 -20.53 10.10 0.28
C ILE A 343 -21.00 11.46 -0.25
N LYS A 344 -21.34 12.43 0.62
CA LYS A 344 -21.76 13.78 0.21
C LYS A 344 -20.56 14.71 -0.03
N TYR A 345 -19.38 14.34 0.47
CA TYR A 345 -18.14 15.08 0.25
C TYR A 345 -17.51 14.63 -1.07
N GLU A 346 -17.17 15.59 -1.94
CA GLU A 346 -16.53 15.34 -3.23
C GLU A 346 -15.25 14.49 -3.10
N LEU A 347 -14.47 14.73 -2.05
CA LEU A 347 -13.27 13.96 -1.71
C LEU A 347 -13.51 12.44 -1.59
N PHE A 348 -14.72 11.98 -1.24
CA PHE A 348 -15.06 10.56 -1.10
C PHE A 348 -15.84 10.00 -2.31
N SER A 349 -16.03 10.80 -3.36
CA SER A 349 -16.79 10.43 -4.56
C SER A 349 -16.17 9.23 -5.29
N GLY A 350 -16.99 8.21 -5.54
CA GLY A 350 -16.55 6.95 -6.16
C GLY A 350 -15.88 5.95 -5.22
N ILE A 351 -15.76 6.24 -3.91
CA ILE A 351 -15.39 5.20 -2.93
C ILE A 351 -16.60 4.28 -2.70
N PRO A 352 -16.43 2.94 -2.73
CA PRO A 352 -17.55 2.02 -2.52
C PRO A 352 -18.24 2.24 -1.17
N TYR A 353 -19.56 2.41 -1.18
CA TYR A 353 -20.34 2.63 0.06
C TYR A 353 -20.08 1.56 1.13
N LYS A 354 -19.98 0.28 0.74
CA LYS A 354 -19.61 -0.83 1.64
C LYS A 354 -18.25 -0.65 2.31
N PHE A 355 -17.28 -0.02 1.65
CA PHE A 355 -15.99 0.30 2.25
C PHE A 355 -16.15 1.39 3.31
N LEU A 356 -16.90 2.45 3.02
CA LEU A 356 -17.19 3.50 4.01
C LEU A 356 -18.00 2.95 5.19
N GLN A 357 -18.95 2.06 4.95
CA GLN A 357 -19.73 1.37 5.99
C GLN A 357 -18.86 0.48 6.89
N PHE A 358 -17.95 -0.32 6.31
CA PHE A 358 -17.00 -1.14 7.06
C PHE A 358 -16.02 -0.32 7.91
N ASN A 359 -15.75 0.91 7.47
CA ASN A 359 -14.86 1.85 8.14
C ASN A 359 -15.68 3.02 8.75
N GLY A 360 -16.95 2.80 9.09
CA GLY A 360 -17.89 3.86 9.49
C GLY A 360 -17.60 4.52 10.84
N ALA A 361 -16.59 4.03 11.56
CA ALA A 361 -16.03 4.64 12.78
C ALA A 361 -14.56 5.08 12.59
N ALA A 362 -14.07 5.11 11.36
CA ALA A 362 -12.68 5.48 11.01
C ALA A 362 -12.54 6.96 10.59
N VAL A 363 -13.64 7.73 10.62
CA VAL A 363 -13.68 9.17 10.38
C VAL A 363 -14.42 9.86 11.51
N VAL A 364 -13.79 10.86 12.11
CA VAL A 364 -14.34 11.67 13.21
C VAL A 364 -14.25 13.14 12.82
N ARG A 365 -15.38 13.84 12.79
CA ARG A 365 -15.46 15.30 12.66
C ARG A 365 -15.02 15.92 13.98
N ARG A 366 -14.04 16.82 13.94
CA ARG A 366 -13.64 17.65 15.08
C ARG A 366 -13.91 19.12 14.75
N THR A 367 -14.52 19.82 15.69
CA THR A 367 -14.68 21.28 15.66
C THR A 367 -13.70 21.89 16.64
N LEU A 368 -12.93 22.89 16.21
CA LEU A 368 -11.91 23.56 17.02
C LEU A 368 -12.24 25.04 17.20
N GLN A 369 -11.98 25.56 18.39
CA GLN A 369 -12.03 26.99 18.70
C GLN A 369 -10.68 27.67 18.43
N PRO A 370 -10.65 29.00 18.22
CA PRO A 370 -9.42 29.76 18.07
C PRO A 370 -8.43 29.50 19.22
N GLY A 371 -7.19 29.13 18.88
CA GLY A 371 -6.12 28.79 19.81
C GLY A 371 -6.06 27.31 20.24
N GLU A 372 -7.05 26.49 19.88
CA GLU A 372 -6.98 25.04 20.13
C GLU A 372 -6.00 24.34 19.19
N ARG A 373 -5.29 23.34 19.71
CA ARG A 373 -4.29 22.58 18.95
C ARG A 373 -4.95 21.40 18.26
N LEU A 374 -4.62 21.23 16.98
CA LEU A 374 -5.00 20.05 16.21
C LEU A 374 -4.02 18.89 16.49
N CYS A 375 -2.73 19.18 16.51
CA CYS A 375 -1.65 18.29 16.91
C CYS A 375 -0.37 19.08 17.28
N THR A 376 0.60 18.44 17.95
CA THR A 376 1.85 19.05 18.41
C THR A 376 3.08 18.39 17.75
N GLU A 377 4.12 19.17 17.43
CA GLU A 377 5.41 18.66 16.95
C GLU A 377 5.96 17.54 17.87
N GLY A 378 6.33 16.40 17.28
CA GLY A 378 6.88 15.24 18.01
C GLY A 378 5.86 14.20 18.49
N GLU A 379 4.57 14.54 18.54
CA GLU A 379 3.45 13.63 18.84
C GLU A 379 3.39 12.49 17.80
N TYR A 380 3.18 11.22 18.19
CA TYR A 380 2.85 10.18 17.21
C TYR A 380 1.35 10.02 17.06
N GLY A 381 0.90 9.81 15.82
CA GLY A 381 -0.51 9.57 15.50
C GLY A 381 -0.68 8.49 14.43
N SER A 382 -1.92 8.03 14.27
CA SER A 382 -2.33 7.09 13.21
C SER A 382 -3.36 7.71 12.24
N THR A 383 -3.61 9.01 12.39
CA THR A 383 -4.66 9.78 11.72
C THR A 383 -4.10 10.94 10.91
N ALA A 384 -4.80 11.32 9.84
CA ALA A 384 -4.62 12.58 9.12
C ALA A 384 -5.87 13.45 9.29
N PHE A 385 -5.76 14.73 9.00
CA PHE A 385 -6.84 15.70 9.15
C PHE A 385 -7.18 16.31 7.80
N VAL A 386 -8.41 16.13 7.33
CA VAL A 386 -8.92 16.84 6.15
C VAL A 386 -9.58 18.13 6.61
N ILE A 387 -9.14 19.28 6.12
CA ILE A 387 -9.71 20.58 6.49
C ILE A 387 -11.02 20.81 5.72
N LEU A 388 -12.12 21.02 6.45
CA LEU A 388 -13.42 21.37 5.85
C LEU A 388 -13.66 22.88 5.85
N ARG A 389 -13.27 23.57 6.92
CA ARG A 389 -13.35 25.03 7.07
C ARG A 389 -12.40 25.52 8.16
N GLY A 390 -12.09 26.81 8.13
CA GLY A 390 -11.18 27.46 9.05
C GLY A 390 -9.76 27.61 8.48
N GLU A 391 -8.98 28.46 9.15
CA GLU A 391 -7.55 28.65 8.93
C GLU A 391 -6.76 28.11 10.14
N PHE A 392 -5.62 27.49 9.88
CA PHE A 392 -4.70 26.95 10.86
C PHE A 392 -3.30 27.55 10.70
N GLU A 393 -2.64 27.84 11.82
CA GLU A 393 -1.24 28.21 11.89
C GLU A 393 -0.39 26.96 12.15
N VAL A 394 0.62 26.75 11.30
CA VAL A 394 1.58 25.63 11.36
C VAL A 394 2.97 26.20 11.66
N PHE A 395 3.62 25.69 12.73
CA PHE A 395 4.93 26.17 13.16
C PHE A 395 5.74 25.10 13.91
N LEU A 396 7.06 25.27 13.94
CA LEU A 396 7.96 24.49 14.80
C LEU A 396 8.02 25.10 16.20
N SER A 397 7.89 24.26 17.21
CA SER A 397 7.91 24.61 18.64
C SER A 397 9.32 24.51 19.24
N SER A 398 10.23 23.79 18.60
CA SER A 398 11.61 23.58 19.06
C SER A 398 12.59 24.68 18.58
N ALA A 399 12.85 25.67 19.43
CA ALA A 399 13.90 26.66 19.17
C ALA A 399 15.29 26.00 19.21
N ARG A 400 16.04 26.01 18.09
CA ARG A 400 17.39 25.45 18.04
C ARG A 400 18.36 26.26 18.88
N GLY A 401 19.05 25.58 19.80
CA GLY A 401 20.25 26.10 20.44
C GLY A 401 21.36 26.20 19.40
N ALA A 402 21.57 27.40 18.84
CA ALA A 402 22.57 27.63 17.81
C ALA A 402 23.98 27.18 18.28
N VAL A 403 24.54 26.16 17.62
CA VAL A 403 25.97 25.83 17.72
C VAL A 403 26.74 26.97 17.06
N ARG A 404 27.12 27.97 17.88
CA ARG A 404 28.06 29.01 17.47
C ARG A 404 29.40 28.36 17.15
N ASN A 405 29.70 28.19 15.86
CA ASN A 405 31.05 27.98 15.38
C ASN A 405 31.92 29.18 15.77
N ARG A 406 32.54 29.12 16.96
CA ARG A 406 33.68 29.96 17.28
C ARG A 406 34.82 29.53 16.35
N ARG A 407 35.22 30.41 15.43
CA ARG A 407 36.56 30.32 14.85
C ARG A 407 37.56 30.30 16.00
N ALA A 408 38.43 29.30 16.02
CA ALA A 408 39.61 29.35 16.87
C ALA A 408 40.59 30.32 16.21
N ASP A 409 40.69 31.54 16.74
CA ASP A 409 41.78 32.45 16.38
C ASP A 409 43.09 31.87 16.92
N GLY A 410 43.85 31.22 16.03
CA GLY A 410 45.08 30.50 16.35
C GLY A 410 46.09 30.60 15.21
N ILE A 411 47.32 31.04 15.53
CA ILE A 411 48.30 31.60 14.58
C ILE A 411 49.01 30.57 13.67
N TRP A 412 48.64 29.28 13.72
CA TRP A 412 49.34 28.19 13.01
C TRP A 412 48.48 27.55 11.92
N GLY A 413 48.22 28.31 10.85
CA GLY A 413 47.50 27.85 9.66
C GLY A 413 48.42 27.48 8.49
N TRP A 414 48.99 26.27 8.49
CA TRP A 414 49.77 25.66 7.39
C TRP A 414 50.11 24.22 7.80
N LEU A 415 49.97 23.24 6.88
CA LEU A 415 50.07 21.77 7.09
C LEU A 415 48.90 21.08 7.84
N GLY A 416 48.21 20.17 7.15
CA GLY A 416 47.23 19.24 7.73
C GLY A 416 46.11 18.88 6.75
N GLY A 417 46.03 17.62 6.31
CA GLY A 417 45.08 17.18 5.28
C GLY A 417 43.63 17.09 5.77
N LEU A 418 42.67 17.17 4.83
CA LEU A 418 41.25 16.92 5.12
C LEU A 418 41.03 15.49 5.61
N LYS A 419 40.94 15.33 6.92
CA LYS A 419 40.37 14.15 7.57
C LYS A 419 38.99 14.56 8.08
N THR A 420 37.95 14.31 7.28
CA THR A 420 36.55 14.56 7.67
C THR A 420 36.12 13.49 8.68
N VAL A 421 36.67 13.57 9.89
CA VAL A 421 36.25 12.75 11.02
C VAL A 421 34.83 13.18 11.38
N VAL A 422 33.91 12.22 11.42
CA VAL A 422 32.54 12.42 11.92
C VAL A 422 32.61 12.54 13.45
N GLU A 423 33.02 13.71 13.92
CA GLU A 423 33.08 14.01 15.35
C GLU A 423 31.73 14.54 15.86
N SER A 424 31.13 13.78 16.77
CA SER A 424 30.05 14.20 17.67
C SER A 424 28.71 14.65 17.07
N VAL A 425 27.87 13.69 16.66
CA VAL A 425 26.41 13.82 16.90
C VAL A 425 26.13 13.40 18.35
N GLY A 426 26.57 14.25 19.27
CA GLY A 426 26.31 14.18 20.71
C GLY A 426 25.08 15.00 21.09
N GLY A 427 23.96 14.75 20.41
CA GLY A 427 22.69 15.46 20.61
C GLY A 427 21.55 14.66 20.00
N LYS A 428 20.36 14.76 20.58
CA LYS A 428 19.16 14.10 20.06
C LYS A 428 18.93 14.58 18.62
N ALA A 429 18.97 13.67 17.65
CA ALA A 429 18.57 13.99 16.29
C ALA A 429 17.06 14.27 16.29
N HIS A 430 16.67 15.52 16.06
CA HIS A 430 15.26 15.92 15.99
C HIS A 430 14.76 15.82 14.55
N LEU A 431 13.48 15.43 14.39
CA LEU A 431 12.94 14.93 13.13
C LEU A 431 12.69 16.00 12.05
N SER A 432 12.85 17.29 12.39
CA SER A 432 12.57 18.42 11.51
C SER A 432 13.51 18.54 10.30
N ASP A 433 14.66 17.85 10.30
CA ASP A 433 15.56 17.76 9.14
C ASP A 433 15.14 16.68 8.10
N LEU A 434 14.09 15.89 8.39
CA LEU A 434 13.60 14.81 7.51
C LEU A 434 12.20 15.05 6.93
N SER A 435 11.47 16.06 7.40
CA SER A 435 10.16 16.42 6.86
C SER A 435 10.29 17.38 5.68
N GLY A 436 9.62 17.06 4.56
CA GLY A 436 9.69 17.79 3.28
C GLY A 436 9.09 19.22 3.26
N VAL A 437 9.06 19.93 4.37
CA VAL A 437 8.99 21.40 4.40
C VAL A 437 10.02 21.85 5.42
N ALA A 438 11.11 22.45 4.95
CA ALA A 438 12.06 23.15 5.81
C ALA A 438 11.44 24.46 6.29
N ILE A 439 10.51 24.37 7.23
CA ILE A 439 9.97 25.53 7.96
C ILE A 439 11.15 26.13 8.72
N GLY A 440 11.58 27.34 8.34
CA GLY A 440 12.65 28.02 9.08
C GLY A 440 12.25 28.25 10.55
N GLU A 441 13.22 28.37 11.45
CA GLU A 441 13.02 28.44 12.92
C GLU A 441 12.08 29.56 13.42
N ASN A 442 11.67 30.50 12.55
CA ASN A 442 10.70 31.57 12.84
C ASN A 442 9.56 31.65 11.80
N GLN A 443 9.40 30.66 10.92
CA GLN A 443 8.41 30.69 9.84
C GLN A 443 7.08 30.09 10.31
N ARG A 444 6.02 30.89 10.24
CA ARG A 444 4.63 30.47 10.45
C ARG A 444 3.99 30.29 9.07
N ILE A 445 3.37 29.14 8.84
CA ILE A 445 2.63 28.84 7.61
C ILE A 445 1.14 28.82 7.96
N PHE A 446 0.33 29.52 7.17
CA PHE A 446 -1.13 29.47 7.29
C PHE A 446 -1.68 28.52 6.23
N VAL A 447 -2.58 27.63 6.66
CA VAL A 447 -3.22 26.62 5.81
C VAL A 447 -4.73 26.62 6.04
N SER A 448 -5.50 26.35 5.00
CA SER A 448 -6.97 26.41 5.05
C SER A 448 -7.60 25.22 4.31
N ALA A 449 -8.91 25.26 4.09
CA ALA A 449 -9.62 24.29 3.24
C ALA A 449 -9.04 24.19 1.81
N GLU A 450 -8.31 25.21 1.33
CA GLU A 450 -7.57 25.13 0.05
C GLU A 450 -6.38 24.16 0.08
N ASP A 451 -5.83 23.85 1.26
CA ASP A 451 -4.69 22.95 1.45
C ASP A 451 -5.12 21.49 1.74
N VAL A 452 -6.42 21.28 1.93
CA VAL A 452 -7.19 20.01 2.02
C VAL A 452 -6.75 19.02 3.11
N ILE A 453 -5.47 18.67 3.27
CA ILE A 453 -5.03 17.62 4.19
C ILE A 453 -3.77 18.00 4.98
N LEU A 454 -3.72 17.59 6.26
CA LEU A 454 -2.57 17.70 7.15
C LEU A 454 -2.27 16.37 7.85
N GLY A 455 -1.00 16.09 8.12
CA GLY A 455 -0.58 14.94 8.93
C GLY A 455 -0.69 13.59 8.20
N GLU A 456 -0.79 13.62 6.88
CA GLU A 456 -0.77 12.49 5.95
C GLU A 456 0.50 11.63 6.12
N MET A 457 1.65 12.26 6.35
CA MET A 457 2.92 11.57 6.60
C MET A 457 2.93 10.78 7.91
N THR A 458 2.36 11.34 8.98
CA THR A 458 2.16 10.63 10.24
C THR A 458 1.15 9.50 10.08
N CYS A 459 0.07 9.72 9.32
CA CYS A 459 -0.96 8.72 9.10
C CYS A 459 -0.46 7.49 8.31
N LEU A 460 0.26 7.71 7.21
CA LEU A 460 0.73 6.66 6.30
C LEU A 460 2.02 6.00 6.82
N ASN A 461 3.04 6.82 7.07
CA ASN A 461 4.42 6.39 7.32
C ASN A 461 4.76 6.37 8.82
N ARG A 462 3.82 6.78 9.69
CA ARG A 462 3.94 6.70 11.16
C ARG A 462 5.15 7.42 11.76
N TYR A 463 5.63 8.46 11.08
CA TYR A 463 6.49 9.48 11.66
C TYR A 463 5.72 10.33 12.68
N PRO A 464 6.38 10.86 13.72
CA PRO A 464 5.74 11.84 14.58
C PRO A 464 5.42 13.11 13.78
N ARG A 465 4.46 13.91 14.27
CA ARG A 465 4.03 15.16 13.64
C ARG A 465 5.24 16.07 13.44
N SER A 466 5.45 16.53 12.21
CA SER A 466 6.60 17.37 11.84
C SER A 466 6.49 18.82 12.32
N ALA A 467 5.31 19.27 12.70
CA ALA A 467 5.04 20.62 13.18
C ALA A 467 3.83 20.64 14.12
N THR A 468 3.71 21.70 14.92
CA THR A 468 2.52 22.00 15.72
C THR A 468 1.51 22.74 14.84
N VAL A 469 0.23 22.37 14.97
CA VAL A 469 -0.89 22.95 14.20
C VAL A 469 -1.95 23.49 15.15
N VAL A 470 -2.35 24.75 14.97
CA VAL A 470 -3.29 25.48 15.86
C VAL A 470 -4.36 26.18 15.04
N ALA A 471 -5.63 26.09 15.45
CA ALA A 471 -6.72 26.80 14.78
C ALA A 471 -6.61 28.32 15.04
N VAL A 472 -6.68 29.14 13.99
CA VAL A 472 -6.62 30.61 14.07
C VAL A 472 -8.03 31.20 14.24
N GLU A 473 -9.01 30.57 13.58
CA GLU A 473 -10.43 30.89 13.65
C GLU A 473 -11.25 29.61 13.96
N PRO A 474 -12.57 29.68 14.21
CA PRO A 474 -13.39 28.49 14.43
C PRO A 474 -13.35 27.56 13.22
N ALA A 475 -12.80 26.36 13.40
CA ALA A 475 -12.43 25.44 12.32
C ALA A 475 -13.11 24.08 12.45
N GLU A 476 -13.20 23.34 11.34
CA GLU A 476 -13.72 21.98 11.31
C GLU A 476 -12.86 21.09 10.41
N VAL A 477 -12.55 19.90 10.91
CA VAL A 477 -11.73 18.90 10.21
C VAL A 477 -12.38 17.52 10.29
N LEU A 478 -12.12 16.68 9.29
CA LEU A 478 -12.32 15.24 9.39
C LEU A 478 -10.99 14.59 9.79
N GLU A 479 -10.91 14.10 11.02
CA GLU A 479 -9.84 13.20 11.44
C GLU A 479 -10.10 11.81 10.83
N ILE A 480 -9.25 11.40 9.89
CA ILE A 480 -9.36 10.16 9.13
C ILE A 480 -8.26 9.17 9.53
N LYS A 481 -8.63 7.91 9.77
CA LYS A 481 -7.65 6.82 9.97
C LYS A 481 -6.99 6.41 8.65
N ARG A 482 -5.80 5.81 8.76
CA ARG A 482 -4.93 5.40 7.65
C ARG A 482 -5.60 4.51 6.58
N ASN A 483 -6.51 3.63 6.95
CA ASN A 483 -7.33 2.84 6.02
C ASN A 483 -8.16 3.71 5.06
N ILE A 484 -8.75 4.80 5.57
CA ILE A 484 -9.49 5.78 4.76
C ILE A 484 -8.52 6.53 3.84
N LEU A 485 -7.40 7.03 4.38
CA LEU A 485 -6.39 7.75 3.58
C LEU A 485 -5.80 6.89 2.45
N TYR A 486 -5.50 5.62 2.69
CA TYR A 486 -5.07 4.68 1.63
C TYR A 486 -6.13 4.48 0.54
N MET A 487 -7.42 4.59 0.86
CA MET A 487 -8.48 4.51 -0.16
C MET A 487 -8.58 5.83 -0.93
N LEU A 488 -8.45 6.97 -0.26
CA LEU A 488 -8.41 8.29 -0.88
C LEU A 488 -7.21 8.44 -1.84
N GLN A 489 -6.04 7.88 -1.53
CA GLN A 489 -4.90 7.94 -2.46
C GLN A 489 -5.03 7.01 -3.69
N ARG A 490 -5.93 6.03 -3.64
CA ARG A 490 -6.15 5.02 -4.70
C ARG A 490 -7.37 5.30 -5.56
N ASN A 491 -8.39 5.95 -5.02
CA ASN A 491 -9.51 6.45 -5.80
C ASN A 491 -9.04 7.65 -6.65
N GLU A 492 -9.40 7.66 -7.93
CA GLU A 492 -8.94 8.69 -8.87
C GLU A 492 -9.41 10.09 -8.51
N THR A 493 -10.71 10.27 -8.23
CA THR A 493 -11.31 11.52 -7.71
C THR A 493 -10.52 12.08 -6.54
N SER A 494 -10.38 11.23 -5.52
CA SER A 494 -9.78 11.57 -4.24
C SER A 494 -8.31 11.93 -4.40
N ARG A 495 -7.58 11.16 -5.22
CA ARG A 495 -6.17 11.41 -5.53
C ARG A 495 -6.00 12.72 -6.28
N GLU A 496 -6.84 13.04 -7.28
CA GLU A 496 -6.75 14.30 -8.01
C GLU A 496 -6.95 15.51 -7.10
N ILE A 497 -7.94 15.47 -6.20
CA ILE A 497 -8.20 16.53 -5.22
C ILE A 497 -7.00 16.72 -4.29
N LEU A 498 -6.43 15.64 -3.76
CA LEU A 498 -5.25 15.67 -2.88
C LEU A 498 -3.97 16.13 -3.61
N ASP A 499 -3.71 15.60 -4.81
CA ASP A 499 -2.53 15.92 -5.63
C ASP A 499 -2.54 17.35 -6.15
N HIS A 500 -3.69 17.84 -6.65
CA HIS A 500 -3.81 19.18 -7.23
C HIS A 500 -3.39 20.26 -6.21
N VAL A 501 -3.80 20.05 -4.97
CA VAL A 501 -3.52 20.93 -3.84
C VAL A 501 -2.06 20.81 -3.38
N TYR A 502 -1.56 19.58 -3.18
CA TYR A 502 -0.17 19.33 -2.81
C TYR A 502 0.83 19.94 -3.81
N ARG A 503 0.56 19.79 -5.11
CA ARG A 503 1.41 20.31 -6.20
C ARG A 503 1.44 21.85 -6.26
N LYS A 504 0.39 22.53 -5.80
CA LYS A 504 0.25 23.99 -5.94
C LYS A 504 1.05 24.80 -4.92
N ARG A 505 1.33 24.27 -3.73
CA ARG A 505 2.06 24.99 -2.66
C ARG A 505 3.26 24.22 -2.10
N ALA A 506 3.06 22.99 -1.63
CA ALA A 506 4.13 22.21 -0.97
C ALA A 506 5.27 21.84 -1.93
N LEU A 507 4.92 21.37 -3.14
CA LEU A 507 5.90 20.96 -4.14
C LEU A 507 6.79 22.12 -4.60
N GLN A 508 6.29 23.36 -4.70
CA GLN A 508 7.10 24.50 -5.10
C GLN A 508 8.27 24.73 -4.11
N ASN A 509 7.98 24.72 -2.81
CA ASN A 509 9.01 24.93 -1.78
C ASN A 509 10.01 23.76 -1.72
N GLN A 510 9.56 22.52 -1.92
CA GLN A 510 10.45 21.35 -2.05
C GLN A 510 11.35 21.44 -3.29
N LEU A 511 10.81 21.89 -4.42
CA LEU A 511 11.57 22.07 -5.66
C LEU A 511 12.65 23.15 -5.49
N MET A 512 12.36 24.22 -4.74
CA MET A 512 13.33 25.28 -4.40
C MET A 512 14.52 24.78 -3.57
N SER A 513 14.31 23.78 -2.71
CA SER A 513 15.35 23.19 -1.85
C SER A 513 16.08 21.99 -2.47
N LEU A 514 15.89 21.69 -3.76
CA LEU A 514 16.58 20.56 -4.39
C LEU A 514 18.09 20.82 -4.53
N PRO A 515 18.97 19.82 -4.28
CA PRO A 515 20.42 19.96 -4.44
C PRO A 515 20.85 20.44 -5.83
N ILE A 516 20.13 20.01 -6.88
CA ILE A 516 20.40 20.40 -8.27
C ILE A 516 20.19 21.91 -8.53
N LEU A 517 19.46 22.62 -7.65
CA LEU A 517 19.19 24.05 -7.75
C LEU A 517 20.01 24.90 -6.75
N GLU A 518 20.84 24.30 -5.89
CA GLU A 518 21.65 25.04 -4.91
C GLU A 518 22.55 26.11 -5.55
N SER A 519 23.05 25.84 -6.76
CA SER A 519 23.92 26.75 -7.53
C SER A 519 23.19 27.88 -8.28
N LEU A 520 21.89 28.04 -8.08
CA LEU A 520 21.09 29.14 -8.63
C LEU A 520 20.83 30.24 -7.61
N GLU A 521 20.69 31.47 -8.09
CA GLU A 521 20.06 32.55 -7.33
C GLU A 521 18.57 32.26 -7.12
N ASP A 522 17.98 32.73 -6.02
CA ASP A 522 16.62 32.34 -5.63
C ASP A 522 15.56 32.71 -6.67
N ARG A 523 15.76 33.79 -7.44
CA ARG A 523 14.92 34.15 -8.58
C ARG A 523 14.93 33.11 -9.70
N ASP A 524 16.07 32.49 -9.97
CA ASP A 524 16.20 31.44 -10.98
C ASP A 524 15.81 30.07 -10.43
N LYS A 525 16.02 29.80 -9.14
CA LYS A 525 15.39 28.66 -8.44
C LYS A 525 13.88 28.70 -8.62
N GLU A 526 13.25 29.86 -8.38
CA GLU A 526 11.80 30.01 -8.48
C GLU A 526 11.30 29.74 -9.90
N ARG A 527 12.01 30.27 -10.91
CA ARG A 527 11.70 30.00 -12.33
C ARG A 527 11.83 28.52 -12.69
N VAL A 528 12.85 27.83 -12.17
CA VAL A 528 13.06 26.39 -12.43
C VAL A 528 12.05 25.53 -11.67
N ALA A 529 11.78 25.83 -10.39
CA ALA A 529 10.76 25.16 -9.59
C ALA A 529 9.37 25.31 -10.23
N ASN A 530 9.02 26.50 -10.71
CA ASN A 530 7.78 26.74 -11.45
C ASN A 530 7.73 25.96 -12.78
N ALA A 531 8.83 25.87 -13.52
CA ALA A 531 8.91 25.08 -14.75
C ALA A 531 8.89 23.56 -14.52
N LEU A 532 9.27 23.09 -13.33
CA LEU A 532 9.29 21.68 -12.93
C LEU A 532 7.98 21.20 -12.28
N ARG A 533 7.23 22.09 -11.61
CA ARG A 533 6.03 21.77 -10.82
C ARG A 533 5.09 20.75 -11.47
N ASP A 534 4.70 20.98 -12.72
CA ASP A 534 3.75 20.15 -13.46
C ASP A 534 4.43 19.04 -14.30
N ARG A 535 5.74 18.84 -14.10
CA ARG A 535 6.62 17.99 -14.94
C ARG A 535 7.45 16.99 -14.14
N VAL A 536 7.23 16.92 -12.83
CA VAL A 536 7.77 15.91 -11.93
C VAL A 536 6.67 14.95 -11.51
N ASP A 537 7.04 13.67 -11.35
CA ASP A 537 6.14 12.65 -10.84
C ASP A 537 6.58 12.30 -9.39
N LEU A 538 5.63 12.25 -8.44
CA LEU A 538 5.88 11.70 -7.12
C LEU A 538 5.72 10.18 -7.20
N ILE A 539 6.69 9.43 -6.67
CA ILE A 539 6.72 7.96 -6.73
C ILE A 539 6.94 7.41 -5.35
N SER A 540 6.13 6.42 -4.99
CA SER A 540 6.28 5.60 -3.80
C SER A 540 6.82 4.22 -4.21
N VAL A 541 7.79 3.72 -3.46
CA VAL A 541 8.53 2.47 -3.74
C VAL A 541 8.55 1.62 -2.47
N ASP A 542 8.25 0.34 -2.61
CA ASP A 542 8.17 -0.59 -1.49
C ASP A 542 9.56 -1.14 -1.09
N PRO A 543 9.78 -1.55 0.18
CA PRO A 543 11.03 -2.14 0.63
C PRO A 543 11.46 -3.33 -0.25
N GLY A 544 12.74 -3.38 -0.61
CA GLY A 544 13.31 -4.41 -1.50
C GLY A 544 12.99 -4.23 -2.99
N GLN A 545 12.14 -3.27 -3.37
CA GLN A 545 11.82 -3.04 -4.77
C GLN A 545 12.97 -2.32 -5.50
N VAL A 546 13.37 -2.85 -6.66
CA VAL A 546 14.32 -2.21 -7.56
C VAL A 546 13.67 -1.00 -8.27
N ILE A 547 14.38 0.13 -8.25
CA ILE A 547 13.98 1.41 -8.87
C ILE A 547 14.43 1.43 -10.34
N PHE A 548 15.66 0.98 -10.60
CA PHE A 548 16.22 0.61 -11.90
C PHE A 548 17.44 -0.30 -11.70
N ARG A 549 17.80 -1.09 -12.71
CA ARG A 549 18.98 -1.97 -12.73
C ARG A 549 20.15 -1.32 -13.47
N GLN A 550 21.36 -1.79 -13.18
CA GLN A 550 22.53 -1.55 -14.02
C GLN A 550 22.27 -2.05 -15.45
N GLY A 551 22.66 -1.27 -16.45
CA GLY A 551 22.42 -1.55 -17.87
C GLY A 551 21.10 -1.00 -18.42
N ASP A 552 20.10 -0.71 -17.58
CA ASP A 552 18.81 -0.14 -18.02
C ASP A 552 19.00 1.19 -18.80
N PRO A 553 18.05 1.57 -19.68
CA PRO A 553 18.00 2.91 -20.26
C PRO A 553 17.92 4.03 -19.21
N ALA A 554 18.67 5.11 -19.45
CA ALA A 554 18.74 6.27 -18.57
C ALA A 554 17.63 7.29 -18.89
N ASP A 555 16.41 6.98 -18.44
CA ASP A 555 15.23 7.78 -18.77
C ASP A 555 14.86 8.86 -17.75
N ASN A 556 15.34 8.76 -16.51
CA ASN A 556 14.81 9.52 -15.37
C ASN A 556 15.87 9.86 -14.32
N TYR A 557 15.74 11.04 -13.71
CA TYR A 557 16.53 11.51 -12.57
C TYR A 557 15.63 11.49 -11.32
N TYR A 558 16.18 11.12 -10.18
CA TYR A 558 15.42 10.91 -8.95
C TYR A 558 16.04 11.68 -7.79
N ILE A 559 15.20 12.22 -6.92
CA ILE A 559 15.59 12.74 -5.60
C ILE A 559 14.82 11.96 -4.54
N THR A 560 15.54 11.42 -3.54
CA THR A 560 14.95 10.76 -2.37
C THR A 560 14.29 11.82 -1.49
N ARG A 561 12.95 11.80 -1.38
CA ARG A 561 12.19 12.62 -0.44
C ARG A 561 12.14 11.96 0.94
N LEU A 562 12.02 10.64 0.97
CA LEU A 562 11.86 9.85 2.17
C LEU A 562 12.46 8.46 1.96
N GLY A 563 12.90 7.81 3.04
CA GLY A 563 13.51 6.49 3.02
C GLY A 563 14.96 6.44 2.54
N PHE A 564 15.49 5.23 2.38
CA PHE A 564 16.87 4.93 2.00
C PHE A 564 16.96 4.07 0.73
N VAL A 565 17.87 4.44 -0.17
CA VAL A 565 18.15 3.68 -1.41
C VAL A 565 19.55 3.08 -1.33
N LYS A 566 19.65 1.75 -1.49
CA LYS A 566 20.92 1.02 -1.69
C LYS A 566 21.32 1.13 -3.16
N ILE A 567 22.57 1.52 -3.41
CA ILE A 567 23.19 1.46 -4.75
C ILE A 567 24.13 0.26 -4.80
N THR A 568 23.91 -0.64 -5.75
CA THR A 568 24.82 -1.77 -6.04
C THR A 568 25.32 -1.75 -7.48
N GLN A 569 26.51 -2.28 -7.71
CA GLN A 569 27.11 -2.46 -9.03
C GLN A 569 27.64 -3.88 -9.14
N GLU A 570 27.27 -4.58 -10.21
CA GLU A 570 27.77 -5.91 -10.52
C GLU A 570 29.11 -5.81 -11.25
N PHE A 571 30.11 -6.58 -10.79
CA PHE A 571 31.43 -6.64 -11.39
C PHE A 571 31.96 -8.08 -11.37
N GLN A 572 32.23 -8.64 -12.56
CA GLN A 572 32.74 -10.01 -12.75
C GLN A 572 31.88 -11.13 -12.11
N GLY A 573 30.59 -10.86 -11.86
CA GLY A 573 29.64 -11.80 -11.25
C GLY A 573 29.44 -11.60 -9.74
N ASP A 574 30.21 -10.71 -9.10
CA ASP A 574 30.01 -10.31 -7.70
C ASP A 574 29.20 -9.00 -7.64
N GLU A 575 28.18 -8.94 -6.78
CA GLU A 575 27.42 -7.71 -6.50
C GLU A 575 28.13 -6.90 -5.41
N ARG A 576 28.45 -5.64 -5.69
CA ARG A 576 29.12 -4.73 -4.75
C ARG A 576 28.22 -3.56 -4.38
N VAL A 577 28.13 -3.24 -3.08
CA VAL A 577 27.50 -1.99 -2.63
C VAL A 577 28.43 -0.80 -2.89
N LEU A 578 27.91 0.23 -3.56
CA LEU A 578 28.64 1.48 -3.82
C LEU A 578 28.34 2.55 -2.77
N ASN A 579 27.06 2.73 -2.43
CA ASN A 579 26.62 3.75 -1.49
C ASN A 579 25.20 3.48 -0.96
N TYR A 580 24.84 4.15 0.13
CA TYR A 580 23.46 4.28 0.61
C TYR A 580 23.05 5.75 0.52
N LEU A 581 21.86 6.02 -0.04
CA LEU A 581 21.32 7.37 -0.20
C LEU A 581 20.21 7.60 0.81
N ALA A 582 20.28 8.72 1.52
CA ALA A 582 19.29 9.19 2.48
C ALA A 582 18.35 10.24 1.83
N PRO A 583 17.31 10.71 2.53
CA PRO A 583 16.50 11.84 2.08
C PRO A 583 17.33 13.08 1.76
N GLY A 584 16.92 13.81 0.73
CA GLY A 584 17.66 14.92 0.15
C GLY A 584 18.76 14.52 -0.84
N ASN A 585 19.19 13.25 -0.90
CA ASN A 585 20.13 12.81 -1.94
C ASN A 585 19.43 12.57 -3.28
N ALA A 586 20.19 12.71 -4.37
CA ALA A 586 19.70 12.53 -5.73
C ALA A 586 20.57 11.55 -6.52
N PHE A 587 19.99 10.89 -7.53
CA PHE A 587 20.64 9.81 -8.27
C PHE A 587 20.07 9.59 -9.67
N GLY A 588 20.86 8.90 -10.50
CA GLY A 588 20.52 8.53 -11.87
C GLY A 588 20.97 9.53 -12.93
N GLU A 589 21.72 10.57 -12.55
CA GLU A 589 22.27 11.61 -13.43
C GLU A 589 23.32 11.09 -14.43
N ILE A 590 24.17 10.13 -14.04
CA ILE A 590 25.31 9.67 -14.86
C ILE A 590 24.87 9.26 -16.26
N GLY A 591 23.91 8.32 -16.36
CA GLY A 591 23.40 7.84 -17.65
C GLY A 591 22.66 8.90 -18.46
N LEU A 592 21.98 9.85 -17.80
CA LEU A 592 21.26 10.95 -18.46
C LEU A 592 22.21 11.98 -19.08
N LEU A 593 23.39 12.15 -18.48
CA LEU A 593 24.44 13.05 -18.93
C LEU A 593 25.32 12.40 -20.02
N GLY A 594 25.36 11.06 -20.11
CA GLY A 594 26.06 10.34 -21.18
C GLY A 594 25.64 10.75 -22.59
N ASP A 595 24.35 11.02 -22.84
CA ASP A 595 23.88 11.57 -24.13
C ASP A 595 24.37 12.99 -24.41
N LEU A 596 24.64 13.76 -23.35
CA LEU A 596 25.25 15.09 -23.45
C LEU A 596 26.78 15.00 -23.58
N GLY A 597 27.40 13.85 -23.31
CA GLY A 597 28.82 13.60 -23.54
C GLY A 597 29.23 13.77 -25.02
N LYS A 598 28.32 13.54 -25.97
CA LYS A 598 28.55 13.87 -27.40
C LYS A 598 28.53 15.38 -27.72
N ILE A 599 28.08 16.21 -26.79
CA ILE A 599 27.93 17.67 -26.92
C ILE A 599 28.99 18.41 -26.08
N PHE A 600 29.44 17.81 -24.97
CA PHE A 600 30.40 18.39 -24.02
C PHE A 600 31.61 17.48 -23.77
N ALA A 601 32.06 16.73 -24.80
CA ALA A 601 33.23 15.84 -24.71
C ALA A 601 34.49 16.58 -24.20
N ASP A 602 34.64 17.86 -24.58
CA ASP A 602 35.77 18.70 -24.18
C ASP A 602 35.74 19.11 -22.68
N GLU A 603 34.61 18.91 -21.98
CA GLU A 603 34.44 19.23 -20.54
C GLU A 603 34.49 17.96 -19.63
N LEU A 604 34.56 16.74 -20.19
CA LEU A 604 34.41 15.46 -19.47
C LEU A 604 35.51 14.43 -19.81
N ASP A 605 36.50 14.28 -18.91
CA ASP A 605 37.68 13.38 -19.05
C ASP A 605 37.38 11.90 -18.72
N TYR A 606 36.17 11.40 -19.02
CA TYR A 606 35.72 10.05 -18.63
C TYR A 606 34.88 9.37 -19.72
N ASP A 607 35.18 8.09 -20.00
CA ASP A 607 34.43 7.23 -20.91
C ASP A 607 33.13 6.71 -20.25
N ILE A 608 32.05 7.50 -20.37
CA ILE A 608 30.72 7.14 -19.88
C ILE A 608 29.94 6.53 -21.05
N GLN A 609 29.49 5.27 -20.93
CA GLN A 609 28.59 4.69 -21.93
C GLN A 609 27.30 5.52 -22.02
N PRO A 610 26.96 6.06 -23.21
CA PRO A 610 25.87 7.01 -23.33
C PRO A 610 24.50 6.32 -23.15
N GLY A 611 23.69 6.85 -22.25
CA GLY A 611 22.27 6.52 -22.15
C GLY A 611 21.92 5.28 -21.31
N THR A 612 22.86 4.66 -20.58
CA THR A 612 22.59 3.49 -19.71
C THR A 612 22.85 3.77 -18.23
N ARG A 613 22.24 2.96 -17.34
CA ARG A 613 22.49 2.99 -15.89
C ARG A 613 23.80 2.30 -15.55
N THR A 614 24.63 2.96 -14.73
CA THR A 614 25.93 2.44 -14.27
C THR A 614 25.85 1.56 -13.03
N ALA A 615 24.70 1.51 -12.36
CA ALA A 615 24.45 0.79 -11.11
C ALA A 615 22.95 0.46 -10.98
N THR A 616 22.64 -0.53 -10.14
CA THR A 616 21.30 -0.87 -9.67
C THR A 616 20.96 -0.04 -8.44
N CYS A 617 19.73 0.49 -8.36
CA CYS A 617 19.21 1.20 -7.20
C CYS A 617 17.99 0.46 -6.63
N THR A 618 18.01 0.13 -5.35
CA THR A 618 16.97 -0.65 -4.66
C THR A 618 16.53 0.06 -3.38
N ALA A 619 15.22 0.13 -3.13
CA ALA A 619 14.70 0.66 -1.88
C ALA A 619 15.02 -0.28 -0.70
N LEU A 620 15.53 0.25 0.42
CA LEU A 620 15.73 -0.53 1.66
C LEU A 620 14.50 -0.52 2.55
N ASP A 621 13.80 0.61 2.58
CA ASP A 621 12.58 0.86 3.34
C ASP A 621 11.48 1.39 2.42
N HIS A 622 10.44 2.04 2.97
CA HIS A 622 9.48 2.74 2.13
C HIS A 622 10.08 4.03 1.59
N VAL A 623 10.42 4.04 0.30
CA VAL A 623 11.09 5.17 -0.34
C VAL A 623 10.09 6.02 -1.10
N GLU A 624 10.10 7.32 -0.84
CA GLU A 624 9.41 8.31 -1.68
C GLU A 624 10.41 9.08 -2.54
N LEU A 625 10.13 9.21 -3.83
CA LEU A 625 10.99 9.84 -4.82
C LEU A 625 10.27 10.98 -5.55
N ILE A 626 11.00 12.06 -5.79
CA ILE A 626 10.65 13.03 -6.84
C ILE A 626 11.34 12.56 -8.13
N ARG A 627 10.57 12.15 -9.14
CA ARG A 627 11.08 11.78 -10.47
C ARG A 627 11.00 12.96 -11.43
N ILE A 628 12.16 13.38 -11.94
CA ILE A 628 12.27 14.29 -13.08
C ILE A 628 12.51 13.46 -14.34
N ARG A 629 11.58 13.51 -15.31
CA ARG A 629 11.74 12.78 -16.57
C ARG A 629 12.93 13.33 -17.35
N GLY A 630 13.71 12.46 -17.98
CA GLY A 630 15.00 12.77 -18.60
C GLY A 630 14.93 13.86 -19.67
N LYS A 631 13.81 13.98 -20.40
CA LYS A 631 13.58 15.08 -21.36
C LYS A 631 13.55 16.46 -20.67
N HIS A 632 13.03 16.55 -19.44
CA HIS A 632 12.97 17.78 -18.65
C HIS A 632 14.31 18.06 -17.97
N PHE A 633 14.96 17.04 -17.39
CA PHE A 633 16.32 17.14 -16.84
C PHE A 633 17.33 17.65 -17.89
N ARG A 634 17.39 17.02 -19.07
CA ARG A 634 18.27 17.46 -20.18
C ARG A 634 17.92 18.88 -20.65
N GLY A 635 16.65 19.29 -20.56
CA GLY A 635 16.20 20.66 -20.84
C GLY A 635 16.80 21.68 -19.86
N LEU A 636 16.75 21.41 -18.55
CA LEU A 636 17.33 22.27 -17.52
C LEU A 636 18.85 22.41 -17.66
N VAL A 637 19.56 21.29 -17.86
CA VAL A 637 21.03 21.29 -18.03
C VAL A 637 21.47 22.09 -19.27
N ARG A 638 20.66 22.11 -20.33
CA ARG A 638 20.90 22.96 -21.51
C ARG A 638 20.59 24.43 -21.27
N GLN A 639 19.57 24.74 -20.48
CA GLN A 639 19.07 26.10 -20.27
C GLN A 639 19.85 26.88 -19.20
N PHE A 640 20.41 26.19 -18.20
CA PHE A 640 21.07 26.81 -17.03
C PHE A 640 22.52 26.33 -16.88
N PRO A 641 23.51 27.14 -17.32
CA PRO A 641 24.93 26.75 -17.30
C PRO A 641 25.50 26.46 -15.90
N SER A 642 24.98 27.10 -14.86
CA SER A 642 25.34 26.84 -13.46
C SER A 642 24.95 25.43 -13.00
N ILE A 643 23.73 24.98 -13.33
CA ILE A 643 23.30 23.58 -13.09
C ILE A 643 24.23 22.62 -13.82
N ARG A 644 24.57 22.91 -15.09
CA ARG A 644 25.49 22.07 -15.89
C ARG A 644 26.85 21.92 -15.21
N ALA A 645 27.47 23.01 -14.77
CA ALA A 645 28.75 22.99 -14.08
C ALA A 645 28.69 22.18 -12.77
N THR A 646 27.62 22.33 -11.98
CA THR A 646 27.39 21.53 -10.77
C THR A 646 27.26 20.04 -11.10
N MET A 647 26.46 19.67 -12.10
CA MET A 647 26.26 18.27 -12.48
C MET A 647 27.52 17.60 -13.03
N ILE A 648 28.30 18.29 -13.87
CA ILE A 648 29.60 17.79 -14.37
C ILE A 648 30.56 17.53 -13.20
N LYS A 649 30.64 18.45 -12.24
CA LYS A 649 31.44 18.28 -11.03
C LYS A 649 30.97 17.08 -10.19
N THR A 650 29.67 16.97 -9.92
CA THR A 650 29.11 15.86 -9.12
C THR A 650 29.39 14.50 -9.75
N VAL A 651 29.20 14.34 -11.08
CA VAL A 651 29.55 13.10 -11.78
C VAL A 651 31.05 12.82 -11.74
N GLY A 652 31.89 13.83 -11.95
CA GLY A 652 33.34 13.68 -11.85
C GLY A 652 33.80 13.23 -10.45
N ASP A 653 33.18 13.75 -9.40
CA ASP A 653 33.47 13.36 -8.01
C ASP A 653 32.95 11.94 -7.70
N LEU A 654 31.80 11.52 -8.24
CA LEU A 654 31.27 10.16 -8.10
C LEU A 654 32.13 9.12 -8.83
N LEU A 655 32.49 9.36 -10.09
CA LEU A 655 33.34 8.44 -10.87
C LEU A 655 34.75 8.30 -10.26
N LYS A 656 35.29 9.37 -9.66
CA LYS A 656 36.53 9.31 -8.88
C LYS A 656 36.38 8.45 -7.63
N ARG A 657 35.28 8.58 -6.89
CA ARG A 657 34.99 7.74 -5.72
C ARG A 657 34.87 6.27 -6.11
N ASP A 658 34.10 5.91 -7.13
CA ASP A 658 34.01 4.54 -7.62
C ASP A 658 35.40 3.98 -7.99
N THR A 659 36.23 4.78 -8.66
CA THR A 659 37.59 4.39 -9.07
C THR A 659 38.55 4.24 -7.89
N GLN A 660 38.40 5.03 -6.82
CA GLN A 660 39.20 4.92 -5.60
C GLN A 660 38.71 3.77 -4.69
N SER A 661 37.40 3.61 -4.53
CA SER A 661 36.76 2.51 -3.82
C SER A 661 37.09 1.15 -4.42
N ARG A 662 37.38 1.05 -5.72
CA ARG A 662 37.94 -0.16 -6.36
C ARG A 662 39.24 -0.68 -5.73
N GLN A 663 39.98 0.14 -4.96
CA GLN A 663 41.23 -0.27 -4.30
C GLN A 663 41.11 -0.48 -2.78
N GLN A 664 39.96 -0.17 -2.17
CA GLN A 664 39.79 -0.24 -0.71
C GLN A 664 38.68 -1.24 -0.34
N LEU A 665 39.10 -2.36 0.26
CA LEU A 665 38.24 -3.32 0.95
C LEU A 665 38.06 -2.86 2.41
N GLN A 666 36.98 -2.14 2.67
CA GLN A 666 36.46 -1.77 3.99
C GLN A 666 34.92 -1.73 3.87
N GLU A 667 34.12 -2.27 4.80
CA GLU A 667 34.41 -2.97 6.06
C GLU A 667 33.19 -3.82 6.45
N VAL A 668 33.31 -5.17 6.39
CA VAL A 668 32.18 -6.13 6.39
C VAL A 668 31.23 -5.98 7.60
N GLN A 669 31.68 -5.40 8.72
CA GLN A 669 30.85 -5.26 9.93
C GLN A 669 29.84 -4.09 9.86
N ALA A 670 30.05 -3.10 8.98
CA ALA A 670 29.08 -2.01 8.78
C ALA A 670 27.93 -2.43 7.85
N GLU A 671 28.19 -3.34 6.90
CA GLU A 671 27.22 -3.87 5.95
C GLU A 671 26.13 -4.66 6.67
N ASP A 672 26.50 -5.68 7.45
CA ASP A 672 25.55 -6.45 8.29
C ASP A 672 24.71 -5.55 9.21
N PHE A 673 25.30 -4.46 9.75
CA PHE A 673 24.60 -3.57 10.67
C PHE A 673 23.55 -2.69 9.98
N LEU A 674 23.82 -2.25 8.75
CA LEU A 674 22.93 -1.43 7.94
C LEU A 674 21.87 -2.26 7.23
N GLU A 675 22.24 -3.39 6.61
CA GLU A 675 21.29 -4.28 5.93
C GLU A 675 20.26 -4.87 6.89
N GLN A 676 20.68 -5.18 8.12
CA GLN A 676 19.77 -5.64 9.17
C GLN A 676 18.96 -4.51 9.82
N GLY A 677 19.05 -3.27 9.33
CA GLY A 677 18.27 -2.11 9.81
C GLY A 677 18.52 -1.73 11.27
N LEU A 678 19.63 -2.19 11.88
CA LEU A 678 19.88 -2.00 13.31
C LEU A 678 20.11 -0.54 13.67
N TYR A 679 20.65 0.27 12.75
CA TYR A 679 20.83 1.71 12.94
C TYR A 679 19.52 2.47 13.24
N LEU A 680 18.38 2.00 12.72
CA LEU A 680 17.07 2.63 12.94
C LEU A 680 16.40 2.18 14.25
N ALA A 681 16.96 1.18 14.94
CA ALA A 681 16.39 0.63 16.16
C ALA A 681 16.57 1.58 17.36
N GLN A 682 15.46 1.94 17.99
CA GLN A 682 15.47 2.85 19.15
C GLN A 682 15.55 2.09 20.49
N SER A 683 15.21 0.79 20.51
CA SER A 683 15.27 -0.04 21.72
C SER A 683 15.63 -1.50 21.40
N LEU A 684 16.92 -1.79 21.23
CA LEU A 684 17.44 -3.16 21.08
C LEU A 684 17.56 -3.85 22.44
N LEU A 685 17.05 -5.09 22.58
CA LEU A 685 17.44 -5.96 23.71
C LEU A 685 18.79 -6.59 23.39
N VAL A 686 19.80 -6.25 24.17
CA VAL A 686 21.17 -6.73 23.98
C VAL A 686 21.59 -7.55 25.18
N LEU A 687 22.21 -8.70 24.92
CA LEU A 687 22.77 -9.61 25.91
C LEU A 687 24.30 -9.64 25.79
N ASP A 688 25.03 -9.27 26.85
CA ASP A 688 26.47 -9.46 26.96
C ASP A 688 26.76 -10.95 27.22
N LEU A 689 27.34 -11.65 26.22
CA LEU A 689 27.58 -13.09 26.28
C LEU A 689 28.72 -13.49 27.23
N GLU A 690 29.57 -12.55 27.67
CA GLU A 690 30.57 -12.82 28.71
C GLU A 690 29.95 -12.86 30.11
N ARG A 691 28.85 -12.11 30.31
CA ARG A 691 28.11 -12.04 31.58
C ARG A 691 26.93 -13.01 31.63
N CYS A 692 26.38 -13.39 30.48
CA CYS A 692 25.17 -14.20 30.40
C CYS A 692 25.42 -15.68 30.73
N THR A 693 25.03 -16.10 31.94
CA THR A 693 25.08 -17.50 32.39
C THR A 693 23.95 -18.39 31.82
N ARG A 694 23.08 -17.84 30.97
CA ARG A 694 21.93 -18.55 30.36
C ARG A 694 20.99 -19.20 31.39
N CYS A 695 20.68 -18.48 32.47
CA CYS A 695 19.78 -18.91 33.55
C CYS A 695 18.27 -18.75 33.27
N ASP A 696 17.90 -18.24 32.08
CA ASP A 696 16.54 -18.12 31.55
C ASP A 696 15.58 -17.17 32.30
N GLU A 697 16.02 -16.49 33.35
CA GLU A 697 15.20 -15.56 34.13
C GLU A 697 14.61 -14.41 33.30
N CYS A 698 15.36 -13.84 32.35
CA CYS A 698 14.86 -12.81 31.43
C CYS A 698 13.68 -13.29 30.56
N THR A 699 13.69 -14.56 30.13
CA THR A 699 12.59 -15.19 29.36
C THR A 699 11.41 -15.56 30.23
N LYS A 700 11.64 -16.06 31.46
CA LYS A 700 10.61 -16.40 32.45
C LYS A 700 9.85 -15.16 32.89
N ALA A 701 10.55 -14.15 33.39
CA ALA A 701 9.95 -12.89 33.84
C ALA A 701 9.12 -12.22 32.74
N CYS A 702 9.55 -12.29 31.48
CA CYS A 702 8.76 -11.83 30.35
C CYS A 702 7.47 -12.67 30.17
N ALA A 703 7.56 -14.00 30.21
CA ALA A 703 6.37 -14.85 30.13
C ALA A 703 5.40 -14.61 31.30
N ASP A 704 5.91 -14.51 32.53
CA ASP A 704 5.11 -14.30 33.74
C ASP A 704 4.38 -12.95 33.71
N THR A 705 5.04 -11.88 33.22
CA THR A 705 4.42 -10.56 32.98
C THR A 705 3.33 -10.62 31.90
N HIS A 706 3.46 -11.48 30.90
CA HIS A 706 2.58 -11.50 29.72
C HIS A 706 1.78 -12.80 29.56
N GLY A 707 1.20 -13.29 30.67
CA GLY A 707 0.19 -14.36 30.65
C GLY A 707 0.70 -15.74 30.19
N GLY A 708 1.99 -16.01 30.43
CA GLY A 708 2.68 -17.24 30.01
C GLY A 708 3.31 -17.18 28.61
N VAL A 709 3.16 -16.07 27.88
CA VAL A 709 3.74 -15.91 26.53
C VAL A 709 4.95 -14.98 26.60
N THR A 710 6.14 -15.53 26.34
CA THR A 710 7.36 -14.71 26.25
C THR A 710 7.36 -13.89 24.94
N ARG A 711 7.70 -12.61 25.03
CA ARG A 711 7.73 -11.65 23.90
C ARG A 711 9.17 -11.38 23.41
N LEU A 712 10.12 -12.23 23.80
CA LEU A 712 11.51 -12.18 23.36
C LEU A 712 12.06 -13.59 23.14
N ILE A 713 12.93 -13.72 22.15
CA ILE A 713 13.66 -14.95 21.84
C ILE A 713 15.15 -14.63 21.98
N ARG A 714 15.90 -15.44 22.74
CA ARG A 714 17.35 -15.25 22.96
C ARG A 714 18.19 -15.82 21.81
N ASP A 715 17.76 -15.51 20.60
CA ASP A 715 18.48 -15.80 19.37
C ASP A 715 18.44 -14.55 18.47
N GLY A 716 19.38 -14.46 17.54
CA GLY A 716 19.56 -13.28 16.71
C GLY A 716 21.02 -12.93 16.43
N LEU A 717 21.22 -11.70 15.99
CA LEU A 717 22.48 -11.21 15.43
C LEU A 717 23.55 -11.04 16.52
N ARG A 718 24.80 -11.37 16.20
CA ARG A 718 25.94 -11.29 17.13
C ARG A 718 26.97 -10.29 16.62
N PHE A 719 27.29 -9.31 17.46
CA PHE A 719 28.31 -8.30 17.18
C PHE A 719 29.33 -8.33 18.32
N ASP A 720 30.54 -8.79 17.99
CA ASP A 720 31.59 -9.06 18.98
C ASP A 720 31.04 -9.95 20.12
N LYS A 721 31.09 -9.51 21.38
CA LYS A 721 30.52 -10.25 22.52
C LYS A 721 29.01 -10.06 22.78
N PHE A 722 28.33 -9.25 21.98
CA PHE A 722 26.92 -8.91 22.20
C PHE A 722 25.97 -9.71 21.29
N LEU A 723 24.89 -10.23 21.87
CA LEU A 723 23.77 -10.83 21.15
C LEU A 723 22.58 -9.86 21.14
N VAL A 724 22.15 -9.43 19.96
CA VAL A 724 20.90 -8.69 19.77
C VAL A 724 19.76 -9.72 19.74
N ALA A 725 19.02 -9.81 20.84
CA ALA A 725 17.93 -10.76 21.00
C ALA A 725 16.70 -10.34 20.19
N SER A 726 16.11 -11.30 19.47
CA SER A 726 14.85 -11.14 18.74
C SER A 726 13.74 -10.70 19.70
N SER A 727 13.39 -9.42 19.58
CA SER A 727 12.36 -8.70 20.35
C SER A 727 12.07 -7.40 19.61
N CYS A 728 10.91 -6.78 19.88
CA CYS A 728 10.58 -5.49 19.25
C CYS A 728 11.72 -4.48 19.45
N ARG A 729 12.14 -3.86 18.33
CA ARG A 729 13.25 -2.90 18.25
C ARG A 729 12.80 -1.44 18.39
N SER A 730 11.49 -1.20 18.53
CA SER A 730 10.86 0.12 18.51
C SER A 730 11.32 0.96 17.31
N CYS A 731 11.26 0.36 16.12
CA CYS A 731 11.73 0.96 14.86
C CYS A 731 11.01 2.30 14.59
N MET A 732 11.74 3.29 14.04
CA MET A 732 11.15 4.56 13.62
C MET A 732 10.09 4.38 12.52
N ASP A 733 10.39 3.58 11.49
CA ASP A 733 9.41 3.06 10.53
C ASP A 733 8.94 1.67 11.00
N PRO A 734 7.65 1.49 11.34
CA PRO A 734 7.14 0.25 11.89
C PRO A 734 6.36 -0.57 10.85
N TYR A 735 7.08 -1.24 9.93
CA TYR A 735 6.51 -2.10 8.89
C TYR A 735 5.42 -3.06 9.36
N CYS A 736 5.58 -3.64 10.54
CA CYS A 736 4.61 -4.53 11.18
C CYS A 736 3.22 -3.91 11.39
N LEU A 737 3.12 -2.58 11.41
CA LEU A 737 1.86 -1.85 11.52
C LEU A 737 1.13 -1.74 10.18
N VAL A 738 1.78 -1.97 9.04
CA VAL A 738 1.18 -1.93 7.71
C VAL A 738 0.21 -3.10 7.52
N GLY A 739 -0.89 -2.87 6.80
CA GLY A 739 -1.81 -3.92 6.38
C GLY A 739 -2.79 -4.47 7.44
N CYS A 740 -2.71 -4.10 8.72
CA CYS A 740 -3.65 -4.58 9.73
C CYS A 740 -5.11 -4.22 9.37
N PRO A 741 -6.01 -5.20 9.14
CA PRO A 741 -7.35 -4.93 8.58
C PRO A 741 -8.35 -4.41 9.62
N VAL A 742 -8.03 -4.52 10.91
CA VAL A 742 -8.91 -4.15 12.04
C VAL A 742 -8.28 -3.11 12.98
N ASP A 743 -7.10 -2.56 12.61
CA ASP A 743 -6.35 -1.57 13.42
C ASP A 743 -5.90 -2.07 14.82
N ALA A 744 -5.87 -3.39 15.02
CA ALA A 744 -5.49 -4.06 16.27
C ALA A 744 -3.98 -3.99 16.61
N ILE A 745 -3.19 -3.24 15.84
CA ILE A 745 -1.77 -3.01 16.14
C ILE A 745 -1.41 -1.53 15.87
N HIS A 746 -0.89 -0.86 16.90
CA HIS A 746 -0.63 0.58 16.89
C HIS A 746 0.51 0.98 17.84
N ARG A 747 0.76 2.29 17.98
CA ARG A 747 1.66 2.87 18.99
C ARG A 747 0.85 3.67 20.00
N ASN A 748 1.32 3.76 21.23
CA ASN A 748 0.63 4.44 22.32
C ASN A 748 1.19 5.85 22.53
N GLY A 749 0.41 6.87 22.12
CA GLY A 749 0.75 8.28 22.33
C GLY A 749 2.15 8.63 21.83
N ASP A 750 2.95 9.29 22.67
CA ASP A 750 4.29 9.77 22.33
C ASP A 750 5.39 8.68 22.28
N SER A 751 5.05 7.40 22.49
CA SER A 751 6.02 6.30 22.56
C SER A 751 6.20 5.55 21.24
N LEU A 752 7.36 4.91 21.08
CA LEU A 752 7.70 4.05 19.95
C LEU A 752 7.33 2.57 20.18
N GLU A 753 6.64 2.25 21.28
CA GLU A 753 6.22 0.89 21.60
C GLU A 753 5.07 0.44 20.71
N ILE A 754 5.03 -0.87 20.43
CA ILE A 754 3.96 -1.48 19.65
C ILE A 754 2.98 -2.15 20.60
N ALA A 755 1.74 -1.66 20.62
CA ALA A 755 0.62 -2.32 21.27
C ALA A 755 -0.07 -3.27 20.26
N ILE A 756 -0.46 -4.47 20.73
CA ILE A 756 -1.35 -5.39 20.00
C ILE A 756 -2.55 -5.70 20.88
N GLU A 757 -3.74 -5.42 20.35
CA GLU A 757 -4.98 -5.44 21.09
C GLU A 757 -5.63 -6.83 21.21
N ASP A 758 -6.56 -6.96 22.16
CA ASP A 758 -7.33 -8.18 22.39
C ASP A 758 -8.25 -8.56 21.22
N TYR A 759 -8.68 -7.58 20.41
CA TYR A 759 -9.45 -7.80 19.18
C TYR A 759 -8.60 -8.16 17.95
N CYS A 760 -7.33 -8.52 18.13
CA CYS A 760 -6.48 -9.06 17.05
C CYS A 760 -7.09 -10.32 16.42
N ILE A 761 -7.47 -10.24 15.14
CA ILE A 761 -8.11 -11.36 14.41
C ILE A 761 -7.16 -12.47 13.95
N GLY A 762 -5.85 -12.35 14.22
CA GLY A 762 -4.89 -13.43 13.93
C GLY A 762 -4.39 -13.54 12.49
N CYS A 763 -4.65 -12.55 11.63
CA CYS A 763 -4.39 -12.62 10.18
C CYS A 763 -2.91 -12.76 9.71
N GLY A 764 -1.93 -12.87 10.60
CA GLY A 764 -0.52 -13.05 10.24
C GLY A 764 0.22 -11.80 9.73
N LEU A 765 -0.45 -10.93 8.95
CA LEU A 765 0.18 -9.82 8.20
C LEU A 765 1.20 -8.96 8.97
N CYS A 766 0.99 -8.69 10.26
CA CYS A 766 1.93 -7.90 11.07
C CYS A 766 3.22 -8.67 11.44
N ALA A 767 3.17 -10.00 11.49
CA ALA A 767 4.33 -10.89 11.60
C ALA A 767 5.07 -10.98 10.26
N ASP A 768 4.34 -11.21 9.16
CA ASP A 768 4.92 -11.28 7.82
C ASP A 768 5.59 -9.94 7.42
N ASN A 769 4.95 -8.81 7.73
CA ASN A 769 5.48 -7.47 7.52
C ASN A 769 6.57 -7.07 8.52
N CYS A 770 6.96 -7.91 9.48
CA CYS A 770 8.09 -7.61 10.36
C CYS A 770 9.38 -8.14 9.72
N PRO A 771 10.23 -7.31 9.07
CA PRO A 771 11.44 -7.79 8.39
C PRO A 771 12.48 -8.38 9.34
N TYR A 772 12.26 -8.24 10.64
CA TYR A 772 13.12 -8.69 11.72
C TYR A 772 12.56 -9.89 12.50
N GLY A 773 11.40 -10.44 12.11
CA GLY A 773 10.77 -11.60 12.76
C GLY A 773 10.35 -11.38 14.23
N ASN A 774 10.17 -10.13 14.67
CA ASN A 774 9.98 -9.81 16.09
C ASN A 774 8.51 -9.84 16.56
N ILE A 775 7.57 -10.21 15.67
CA ILE A 775 6.17 -10.43 16.02
C ILE A 775 5.86 -11.91 15.86
N ASN A 776 5.30 -12.52 16.90
CA ASN A 776 5.05 -13.95 16.97
C ASN A 776 3.55 -14.23 17.05
N MET A 777 3.08 -15.26 16.34
CA MET A 777 1.68 -15.69 16.39
C MET A 777 1.51 -16.75 17.47
N HIS A 778 0.63 -16.50 18.45
CA HIS A 778 0.31 -17.44 19.52
C HIS A 778 -1.18 -17.75 19.55
N GLY A 779 -1.50 -19.01 19.88
CA GLY A 779 -2.87 -19.47 20.02
C GLY A 779 -3.45 -19.14 21.39
N PHE A 780 -4.48 -18.31 21.43
CA PHE A 780 -5.24 -17.99 22.64
C PHE A 780 -6.64 -18.63 22.58
N PRO A 781 -7.26 -18.95 23.73
CA PRO A 781 -8.66 -19.36 23.75
C PRO A 781 -9.54 -18.22 23.20
N LYS A 782 -10.31 -18.48 22.14
CA LYS A 782 -11.24 -17.51 21.56
C LYS A 782 -12.23 -17.05 22.63
N GLN A 783 -12.39 -15.74 22.78
CA GLN A 783 -13.37 -15.15 23.69
C GLN A 783 -14.46 -14.43 22.90
N GLU A 784 -15.70 -14.53 23.37
CA GLU A 784 -16.86 -13.80 22.85
C GLU A 784 -17.57 -13.10 24.01
N VAL A 785 -18.16 -11.94 23.73
CA VAL A 785 -18.92 -11.18 24.72
C VAL A 785 -20.34 -11.75 24.78
N ASP A 786 -20.78 -12.20 25.96
CA ASP A 786 -22.14 -12.70 26.16
C ASP A 786 -23.19 -11.57 26.15
N GLU A 787 -24.47 -11.94 26.11
CA GLU A 787 -25.62 -11.01 26.12
C GLU A 787 -25.64 -10.03 27.31
N LYS A 788 -24.76 -10.22 28.31
CA LYS A 788 -24.63 -9.40 29.51
C LYS A 788 -23.29 -8.65 29.56
N GLY A 789 -22.58 -8.58 28.45
CA GLY A 789 -21.33 -7.83 28.31
C GLY A 789 -20.09 -8.56 28.87
N ARG A 790 -20.16 -9.86 29.16
CA ARG A 790 -19.03 -10.59 29.79
C ARG A 790 -18.28 -11.46 28.79
N LEU A 791 -16.95 -11.37 28.80
CA LEU A 791 -16.08 -12.26 28.03
C LEU A 791 -16.24 -13.72 28.47
N ARG A 792 -16.47 -14.62 27.51
CA ARG A 792 -16.57 -16.07 27.69
C ARG A 792 -15.75 -16.80 26.65
N THR A 793 -14.99 -17.80 27.08
CA THR A 793 -14.28 -18.71 26.16
C THR A 793 -15.26 -19.52 25.31
N VAL A 794 -15.02 -19.55 24.00
CA VAL A 794 -15.81 -20.33 23.04
C VAL A 794 -15.30 -21.77 22.99
N TYR A 795 -16.22 -22.73 23.05
CA TYR A 795 -15.90 -24.16 23.03
C TYR A 795 -16.53 -24.86 21.83
N GLN A 796 -15.71 -25.60 21.08
CA GLN A 796 -16.19 -26.57 20.11
C GLN A 796 -16.59 -27.84 20.86
N THR A 797 -17.83 -28.29 20.66
CA THR A 797 -18.30 -29.59 21.16
C THR A 797 -17.97 -30.65 20.12
N LYS A 798 -17.15 -31.64 20.47
CA LYS A 798 -16.82 -32.78 19.60
C LYS A 798 -17.98 -33.78 19.53
N ARG A 799 -17.92 -34.69 18.55
CA ARG A 799 -18.87 -35.82 18.40
C ARG A 799 -18.91 -36.78 19.61
N ASP A 800 -17.87 -36.78 20.45
CA ASP A 800 -17.80 -37.54 21.70
C ASP A 800 -18.40 -36.80 22.92
N GLY A 801 -18.95 -35.60 22.72
CA GLY A 801 -19.51 -34.75 23.78
C GLY A 801 -18.48 -33.92 24.56
N SER A 802 -17.18 -34.13 24.35
CA SER A 802 -16.13 -33.33 24.97
C SER A 802 -16.06 -31.91 24.40
N ARG A 803 -15.75 -30.94 25.26
CA ARG A 803 -15.59 -29.53 24.89
C ARG A 803 -14.11 -29.18 24.78
N LYS A 804 -13.66 -28.71 23.62
CA LYS A 804 -12.32 -28.14 23.42
C LYS A 804 -12.46 -26.63 23.20
N PRO A 805 -11.68 -25.76 23.88
CA PRO A 805 -11.69 -24.33 23.57
C PRO A 805 -11.27 -24.13 22.10
N ILE A 806 -11.99 -23.27 21.38
CA ILE A 806 -11.55 -22.82 20.06
C ILE A 806 -10.31 -21.95 20.27
N VAL A 807 -9.27 -22.17 19.48
CA VAL A 807 -8.02 -21.42 19.57
C VAL A 807 -8.01 -20.40 18.43
N GLN A 808 -7.93 -19.12 18.78
CA GLN A 808 -7.72 -18.02 17.85
C GLN A 808 -6.25 -17.63 17.91
N GLN A 809 -5.60 -17.52 16.74
CA GLN A 809 -4.26 -16.95 16.68
C GLN A 809 -4.32 -15.45 16.99
N ARG A 810 -3.35 -14.94 17.73
CA ARG A 810 -3.13 -13.50 17.92
C ARG A 810 -1.64 -13.21 17.79
N ALA A 811 -1.33 -12.05 17.22
CA ALA A 811 0.02 -11.55 17.20
C ALA A 811 0.44 -11.09 18.61
N THR A 812 1.70 -11.28 18.95
CA THR A 812 2.34 -10.73 20.17
C THR A 812 3.68 -10.11 19.80
N THR A 813 4.06 -9.07 20.53
CA THR A 813 5.33 -8.35 20.33
C THR A 813 5.75 -7.73 21.65
N CYS A 814 7.05 -7.42 21.81
CA CYS A 814 7.52 -6.73 23.00
C CYS A 814 7.00 -5.28 23.03
N ASP A 815 6.29 -4.95 24.10
CA ASP A 815 5.71 -3.64 24.42
C ASP A 815 6.57 -2.87 25.45
N LEU A 816 7.83 -3.29 25.63
CA LEU A 816 8.75 -2.84 26.69
C LEU A 816 8.19 -2.95 28.14
N CYS A 817 7.13 -3.75 28.34
CA CYS A 817 6.43 -3.92 29.62
C CYS A 817 5.78 -2.62 30.16
N THR A 818 5.38 -1.68 29.30
CA THR A 818 4.86 -0.35 29.73
C THR A 818 3.53 -0.35 30.45
N SER A 819 2.86 -1.49 30.57
CA SER A 819 1.76 -1.71 31.52
C SER A 819 2.22 -1.81 32.99
N ILE A 820 3.53 -1.76 33.26
CA ILE A 820 4.15 -1.84 34.58
C ILE A 820 5.20 -0.73 34.73
N ASP A 821 5.16 -0.01 35.85
CA ASP A 821 6.16 1.02 36.16
C ASP A 821 7.57 0.42 36.35
N GLY A 822 8.53 0.89 35.55
CA GLY A 822 9.96 0.64 35.76
C GLY A 822 10.71 0.16 34.52
N THR A 823 11.82 -0.55 34.73
CA THR A 823 12.61 -1.18 33.66
C THR A 823 11.94 -2.47 33.17
N PRO A 824 11.99 -2.80 31.86
CA PRO A 824 11.36 -4.00 31.32
C PRO A 824 11.73 -5.27 32.10
N SER A 825 10.77 -6.16 32.37
CA SER A 825 10.94 -7.35 33.23
C SER A 825 12.14 -8.23 32.83
N CYS A 826 12.42 -8.31 31.53
CA CYS A 826 13.56 -9.06 30.98
C CYS A 826 14.95 -8.49 31.32
N VAL A 827 15.04 -7.18 31.57
CA VAL A 827 16.25 -6.50 32.06
C VAL A 827 16.31 -6.60 33.58
N TYR A 828 15.23 -6.23 34.26
CA TYR A 828 15.12 -6.26 35.72
C TYR A 828 15.43 -7.63 36.34
N ALA A 829 14.93 -8.71 35.72
CA ALA A 829 15.12 -10.07 36.22
C ALA A 829 16.49 -10.69 35.88
N CYS A 830 17.44 -9.94 35.29
CA CYS A 830 18.75 -10.48 34.94
C CYS A 830 19.70 -10.47 36.17
N PRO A 831 20.05 -11.61 36.78
CA PRO A 831 20.82 -11.61 38.04
C PRO A 831 22.35 -11.44 37.82
N HIS A 832 22.77 -11.03 36.63
CA HIS A 832 24.18 -10.97 36.20
C HIS A 832 24.51 -9.67 35.44
N ASP A 833 23.62 -8.68 35.43
CA ASP A 833 23.76 -7.42 34.67
C ASP A 833 24.19 -7.63 33.21
N ALA A 834 23.64 -8.69 32.61
CA ALA A 834 23.98 -9.18 31.27
C ALA A 834 22.96 -8.76 30.20
N ALA A 835 21.76 -8.31 30.59
CA ALA A 835 20.71 -7.87 29.68
C ALA A 835 20.43 -6.38 29.85
N PHE A 836 20.34 -5.63 28.75
CA PHE A 836 20.05 -4.20 28.78
C PHE A 836 19.39 -3.73 27.48
N ARG A 837 18.75 -2.55 27.52
CA ARG A 837 18.20 -1.87 26.34
C ARG A 837 19.14 -0.74 25.90
N MET A 838 19.37 -0.62 24.59
CA MET A 838 20.17 0.46 23.99
C MET A 838 19.71 0.79 22.57
N THR A 839 20.10 1.94 22.04
CA THR A 839 19.84 2.30 20.64
C THR A 839 20.81 1.57 19.71
N GLY A 840 20.43 1.43 18.43
CA GLY A 840 21.33 0.96 17.38
C GLY A 840 22.64 1.75 17.30
N PRO A 841 22.60 3.09 17.19
CA PRO A 841 23.81 3.91 17.17
C PRO A 841 24.72 3.72 18.39
N ASP A 842 24.18 3.41 19.57
CA ASP A 842 25.01 3.14 20.76
C ASP A 842 25.66 1.75 20.71
N LEU A 843 24.94 0.73 20.24
CA LEU A 843 25.53 -0.59 19.97
C LEU A 843 26.68 -0.48 18.97
N TYR A 844 26.47 0.23 17.85
CA TYR A 844 27.48 0.47 16.82
C TYR A 844 28.73 1.18 17.39
N LYS A 845 28.55 2.22 18.21
CA LYS A 845 29.68 2.92 18.87
C LYS A 845 30.50 2.00 19.78
N ILE A 846 29.89 0.97 20.37
CA ILE A 846 30.57 0.02 21.26
C ILE A 846 31.31 -1.04 20.43
N THR A 847 30.69 -1.56 19.36
CA THR A 847 31.26 -2.64 18.54
C THR A 847 32.31 -2.16 17.53
N SER A 848 32.19 -0.93 17.02
CA SER A 848 33.13 -0.35 16.04
C SER A 848 34.38 0.30 16.65
N LYS A 849 34.54 0.31 17.98
CA LYS A 849 35.77 0.78 18.64
C LYS A 849 36.78 -0.37 18.80
N LYS A 850 37.61 -0.56 17.78
CA LYS A 850 38.86 -1.34 17.84
C LYS A 850 40.07 -0.45 17.57
#